data_AF-A0A0V1BE00-F1
#
_entry.id   AF-A0A0V1BE00-F1
#
_cell.length_a   1.000
_cell.length_b   1.000
_cell.length_c   1.000
_cell.angle_alpha   90.00
_cell.angle_beta   90.00
_cell.angle_gamma   90.00
#
_symmetry.space_group_name_H-M   'P 1'
#
loop_
_entity.id
_entity.type
_entity.pdbx_description
1 polymer ?
#
loop_
_entity_poly.entity_id
_entity_poly.type
_entity_poly.pdbx_seq_one_letter_code
_entity_poly.pdbx_strand_id
1 'polypeptide(L)'
;MIRFSINCLNNDVFVYIMTTKNVNWTYGEFLSDNVPELKAWQCEELVKLMHEQNTLPFIARYRQQKIGNVDVSVLRQCFMLYEKAKKIDKTVGSAVKSLQEKHKGDEATSTSLIDELKSAKSMEDVNLVKSKCGIYSKLTSYERAIEAGLKEPAIFIMNSGKPVDLLKYISSNFPNKLSVKEGIIDIIAKEIWMQDETQNFIKELLSQKGANVQVEVKRVAKRRSVVNSKDAKMKNSENFAAYFDFCKYLNAIKAHQILAINRGVSCAFLKKMITLPLKWKSQFVTVCQENLRKGKKAISEIERDAIEKCFNEIADKYLCRCLWYSALNNATKVAEMEALECFSRNLKDMLLVKPLKGCSILGIDPGFAAGCKYAMISSTGDVIDTGKIFLRSPSQKEDQVLMKRLCDLMVQTKCENIAIGNGTGSQQAQQLISDLIKSNFFAPLSVKFCIVSEAGSSRYSISKVGCDDLPGLDPIYRSAVSIARRVLDPLSEYIKIDPKHVGIGMYQHDLAKTELTAVRDSVFEECVSFVGVNLNTCSSQLLQHVSGLGKQKAEAIIKHRAKLGQFRNRKQLLQINGIGQHVYKMCCGFLRIYAAELNEQRQIGTLKRKDSKYMDVDALDATSIHPETYEIVDKLLNHLKLDRMDLLRAEARDVVVRFGKNGENLAKFSDNYHIDMDTLNFIISNIEKYGNDDIRDDFNGWTFVESVNTFDSLSVGSILIGTVRNIAPFGAFVDIGVGVDGMLNSNAIGGIPLHINQQVRVSVSKIDEERNRIKQSVSQSVFGAKRFDTSVETVQRVGFDGTAVWGRLNRSDEQPSDRRLTNVEQHSHDGVPLSEKSQHQQRERQVAARQVFGPFEHHFGATLVVQSHLGQPDRLFPVAERLQIATSVQLLVDQAQEPDAVEQTSGGDPIGRDELDRAATAGRRMAVVSGQQASLETVFVVGVGVGGIGGFGQQQFHRRVRLTEQHQRGDVVARLAPTSGAQAQTAAQRSPFDSSELARREQIVETVRQSDRLVRQRFERVLDDGPEIHFPLFAQQLGN
;
A
#
# COMPACT_ATOMS: atom_id res chain seq x y z
N MET A 1 -51.35 -19.22 -5.59
CA MET A 1 -51.16 -17.89 -4.97
C MET A 1 -50.13 -17.91 -3.84
N ILE A 2 -50.29 -18.68 -2.75
CA ILE A 2 -49.41 -18.62 -1.55
C ILE A 2 -47.89 -18.68 -1.86
N ARG A 3 -47.44 -19.44 -2.87
CA ARG A 3 -46.02 -19.49 -3.29
C ARG A 3 -45.45 -18.18 -3.85
N PHE A 4 -46.28 -17.21 -4.23
CA PHE A 4 -45.84 -15.93 -4.79
C PHE A 4 -45.48 -14.90 -3.70
N SER A 5 -46.18 -14.93 -2.56
CA SER A 5 -45.99 -13.97 -1.46
C SER A 5 -44.65 -14.11 -0.72
N ILE A 6 -43.98 -15.26 -0.82
CA ILE A 6 -42.68 -15.51 -0.19
C ILE A 6 -41.55 -14.71 -0.85
N ASN A 7 -41.63 -14.45 -2.17
CA ASN A 7 -40.62 -13.65 -2.86
C ASN A 7 -40.70 -12.16 -2.51
N CYS A 8 -41.88 -11.64 -2.11
CA CYS A 8 -42.03 -10.25 -1.67
C CYS A 8 -41.31 -10.00 -0.34
N LEU A 9 -41.41 -10.93 0.61
CA LEU A 9 -40.76 -10.83 1.93
C LEU A 9 -39.22 -10.83 1.87
N ASN A 10 -38.62 -11.35 0.78
CA ASN A 10 -37.17 -11.25 0.59
C ASN A 10 -36.70 -9.81 0.34
N ASN A 11 -37.54 -8.91 -0.19
CA ASN A 11 -37.17 -7.50 -0.40
C ASN A 11 -37.09 -6.74 0.93
N ASP A 12 -38.04 -6.95 1.85
CA ASP A 12 -38.02 -6.30 3.17
C ASP A 12 -36.79 -6.74 3.99
N VAL A 13 -36.42 -8.02 3.90
CA VAL A 13 -35.18 -8.56 4.48
C VAL A 13 -33.94 -7.98 3.79
N PHE A 14 -33.98 -7.76 2.47
CA PHE A 14 -32.91 -7.10 1.71
C PHE A 14 -32.66 -5.68 2.22
N VAL A 15 -33.71 -4.86 2.33
CA VAL A 15 -33.61 -3.48 2.83
C VAL A 15 -32.99 -3.46 4.23
N TYR A 16 -33.48 -4.32 5.14
CA TYR A 16 -33.00 -4.39 6.53
C TYR A 16 -31.54 -4.89 6.68
N ILE A 17 -30.99 -5.55 5.65
CA ILE A 17 -29.58 -5.99 5.58
C ILE A 17 -28.68 -4.90 4.98
N MET A 18 -29.20 -4.06 4.08
CA MET A 18 -28.47 -2.97 3.43
C MET A 18 -28.41 -1.68 4.28
N THR A 19 -29.37 -1.48 5.17
CA THR A 19 -29.42 -0.30 6.07
C THR A 19 -28.31 -0.32 7.12
N THR A 20 -27.65 0.83 7.27
CA THR A 20 -26.82 1.18 8.43
C THR A 20 -27.64 1.22 9.71
N LYS A 21 -26.98 1.14 10.88
CA LYS A 21 -27.70 1.01 12.17
C LYS A 21 -27.68 2.25 13.05
N ASN A 22 -26.80 3.21 12.79
CA ASN A 22 -26.60 4.39 13.65
C ASN A 22 -26.43 5.71 12.87
N VAL A 23 -26.55 5.70 11.54
CA VAL A 23 -26.35 6.87 10.67
C VAL A 23 -27.50 7.03 9.67
N ASN A 24 -27.68 8.24 9.13
CA ASN A 24 -28.80 8.62 8.26
C ASN A 24 -28.51 8.37 6.76
N TRP A 25 -27.58 7.48 6.42
CA TRP A 25 -27.17 7.16 5.05
C TRP A 25 -26.83 5.68 4.91
N THR A 26 -27.07 5.07 3.76
CA THR A 26 -26.78 3.64 3.50
C THR A 26 -25.32 3.40 3.08
N TYR A 27 -24.83 2.16 3.18
CA TYR A 27 -23.50 1.83 2.65
C TYR A 27 -23.42 2.00 1.11
N GLY A 28 -24.53 1.80 0.39
CA GLY A 28 -24.61 2.02 -1.07
C GLY A 28 -24.48 3.49 -1.45
N GLU A 29 -25.23 4.36 -0.76
CA GLU A 29 -25.10 5.83 -0.88
C GLU A 29 -23.68 6.30 -0.56
N PHE A 30 -23.09 5.80 0.54
CA PHE A 30 -21.74 6.16 0.95
C PHE A 30 -20.69 5.78 -0.12
N LEU A 31 -20.85 4.64 -0.79
CA LEU A 31 -19.99 4.30 -1.94
C LEU A 31 -20.27 5.24 -3.12
N SER A 32 -21.54 5.49 -3.47
CA SER A 32 -21.91 6.37 -4.59
C SER A 32 -21.40 7.81 -4.42
N ASP A 33 -21.38 8.34 -3.20
CA ASP A 33 -20.82 9.66 -2.85
C ASP A 33 -19.28 9.74 -3.01
N ASN A 34 -18.59 8.61 -2.81
CA ASN A 34 -17.12 8.54 -2.75
C ASN A 34 -16.48 7.88 -4.00
N VAL A 35 -17.31 7.32 -4.90
CA VAL A 35 -16.90 6.59 -6.12
C VAL A 35 -17.83 6.99 -7.27
N PRO A 36 -17.72 8.23 -7.80
CA PRO A 36 -18.69 8.80 -8.75
C PRO A 36 -18.65 8.17 -10.16
N GLU A 37 -17.73 7.25 -10.41
CA GLU A 37 -17.65 6.42 -11.61
C GLU A 37 -18.56 5.19 -11.58
N LEU A 38 -19.14 4.85 -10.41
CA LEU A 38 -20.10 3.76 -10.24
C LEU A 38 -21.54 4.26 -10.21
N LYS A 39 -22.44 3.49 -10.83
CA LYS A 39 -23.90 3.69 -10.75
C LYS A 39 -24.42 3.10 -9.44
N ALA A 40 -25.47 3.70 -8.86
CA ALA A 40 -26.03 3.29 -7.56
C ALA A 40 -26.30 1.77 -7.45
N TRP A 41 -26.87 1.15 -8.48
CA TRP A 41 -27.13 -0.31 -8.50
C TRP A 41 -25.85 -1.17 -8.42
N GLN A 42 -24.72 -0.67 -8.93
CA GLN A 42 -23.41 -1.34 -8.83
C GLN A 42 -22.91 -1.26 -7.38
N CYS A 43 -23.04 -0.10 -6.74
CA CYS A 43 -22.74 0.09 -5.32
C CYS A 43 -23.59 -0.82 -4.42
N GLU A 44 -24.87 -1.01 -4.74
CA GLU A 44 -25.77 -1.92 -4.02
C GLU A 44 -25.36 -3.39 -4.16
N GLU A 45 -25.23 -3.94 -5.38
CA GLU A 45 -24.82 -5.34 -5.56
C GLU A 45 -23.40 -5.59 -5.01
N LEU A 46 -22.50 -4.59 -5.04
CA LEU A 46 -21.20 -4.63 -4.36
C LEU A 46 -21.33 -4.73 -2.84
N VAL A 47 -22.16 -3.89 -2.19
CA VAL A 47 -22.40 -3.95 -0.74
C VAL A 47 -22.97 -5.31 -0.33
N LYS A 48 -23.92 -5.86 -1.10
CA LYS A 48 -24.45 -7.21 -0.91
C LYS A 48 -23.35 -8.28 -1.01
N LEU A 49 -22.55 -8.27 -2.08
CA LEU A 49 -21.47 -9.25 -2.28
C LEU A 49 -20.42 -9.17 -1.15
N MET A 50 -20.12 -7.98 -0.65
CA MET A 50 -19.25 -7.78 0.52
C MET A 50 -19.91 -8.18 1.85
N HIS A 51 -21.23 -8.01 2.01
CA HIS A 51 -21.99 -8.46 3.17
C HIS A 51 -22.12 -10.00 3.22
N GLU A 52 -22.28 -10.65 2.07
CA GLU A 52 -22.13 -12.10 1.86
C GLU A 52 -20.69 -12.62 2.13
N GLN A 53 -19.75 -11.74 2.46
CA GLN A 53 -18.33 -12.06 2.68
C GLN A 53 -17.66 -12.71 1.45
N ASN A 54 -18.10 -12.36 0.23
CA ASN A 54 -17.34 -12.68 -0.97
C ASN A 54 -16.09 -11.78 -1.00
N THR A 55 -14.94 -12.35 -1.33
CA THR A 55 -13.64 -11.65 -1.31
C THR A 55 -13.38 -10.89 -2.62
N LEU A 56 -12.46 -9.91 -2.58
CA LEU A 56 -12.11 -9.11 -3.75
C LEU A 56 -11.68 -9.96 -4.96
N PRO A 57 -10.77 -10.94 -4.85
CA PRO A 57 -10.37 -11.76 -6.00
C PRO A 57 -11.52 -12.65 -6.50
N PHE A 58 -12.36 -13.19 -5.60
CA PHE A 58 -13.51 -14.01 -5.98
C PHE A 58 -14.54 -13.19 -6.77
N ILE A 59 -14.84 -11.96 -6.33
CA ILE A 59 -15.73 -11.05 -7.05
C ILE A 59 -15.12 -10.69 -8.41
N ALA A 60 -13.85 -10.28 -8.42
CA ALA A 60 -13.15 -9.80 -9.62
C ALA A 60 -13.00 -10.88 -10.71
N ARG A 61 -12.91 -12.17 -10.37
CA ARG A 61 -12.83 -13.27 -11.34
C ARG A 61 -14.18 -13.92 -11.66
N TYR A 62 -15.03 -14.16 -10.66
CA TYR A 62 -16.22 -15.01 -10.83
C TYR A 62 -17.56 -14.24 -10.73
N ARG A 63 -17.55 -12.94 -10.41
CA ARG A 63 -18.78 -12.13 -10.32
C ARG A 63 -18.68 -10.78 -11.07
N GLN A 64 -17.67 -10.63 -11.93
CA GLN A 64 -17.37 -9.39 -12.65
C GLN A 64 -18.58 -8.83 -13.44
N GLN A 65 -19.32 -9.68 -14.15
CA GLN A 65 -20.57 -9.30 -14.83
C GLN A 65 -21.64 -8.73 -13.87
N LYS A 66 -21.82 -9.31 -12.68
CA LYS A 66 -22.90 -8.93 -11.75
C LYS A 66 -22.77 -7.49 -11.24
N ILE A 67 -21.55 -6.97 -11.22
CA ILE A 67 -21.25 -5.59 -10.81
C ILE A 67 -21.08 -4.66 -12.02
N GLY A 68 -21.29 -5.12 -13.25
CA GLY A 68 -21.13 -4.32 -14.48
C GLY A 68 -19.67 -4.15 -14.93
N ASN A 69 -18.84 -5.18 -14.78
CA ASN A 69 -17.44 -5.24 -15.23
C ASN A 69 -16.51 -4.15 -14.66
N VAL A 70 -16.75 -3.73 -13.41
CA VAL A 70 -15.94 -2.78 -12.65
C VAL A 70 -14.48 -3.26 -12.53
N ASP A 71 -13.53 -2.34 -12.71
CA ASP A 71 -12.09 -2.62 -12.59
C ASP A 71 -11.68 -2.98 -11.15
N VAL A 72 -10.62 -3.79 -11.03
CA VAL A 72 -10.11 -4.31 -9.76
C VAL A 72 -9.57 -3.21 -8.83
N SER A 73 -9.07 -2.08 -9.36
CA SER A 73 -8.65 -0.92 -8.54
C SER A 73 -9.85 -0.20 -7.91
N VAL A 74 -10.91 0.05 -8.68
CA VAL A 74 -12.18 0.63 -8.22
C VAL A 74 -12.85 -0.30 -7.21
N LEU A 75 -12.82 -1.62 -7.46
CA LEU A 75 -13.28 -2.63 -6.51
C LEU A 75 -12.50 -2.56 -5.18
N ARG A 76 -11.17 -2.41 -5.21
CA ARG A 76 -10.33 -2.24 -4.02
C ARG A 76 -10.69 -0.97 -3.24
N GLN A 77 -10.95 0.14 -3.94
CA GLN A 77 -11.46 1.38 -3.33
C GLN A 77 -12.81 1.16 -2.64
N CYS A 78 -13.73 0.42 -3.25
CA CYS A 78 -15.02 0.07 -2.64
C CYS A 78 -14.88 -0.77 -1.36
N PHE A 79 -14.02 -1.79 -1.35
CA PHE A 79 -13.72 -2.57 -0.14
C PHE A 79 -13.16 -1.70 1.00
N MET A 80 -12.22 -0.79 0.69
CA MET A 80 -11.67 0.15 1.69
C MET A 80 -12.72 1.13 2.23
N LEU A 81 -13.58 1.67 1.36
CA LEU A 81 -14.64 2.60 1.73
C LEU A 81 -15.77 1.93 2.52
N TYR A 82 -16.13 0.69 2.20
CA TYR A 82 -17.11 -0.09 2.97
C TYR A 82 -16.64 -0.35 4.40
N GLU A 83 -15.37 -0.73 4.59
CA GLU A 83 -14.77 -0.87 5.93
C GLU A 83 -14.59 0.47 6.65
N LYS A 84 -14.40 1.59 5.94
CA LYS A 84 -14.43 2.94 6.53
C LYS A 84 -15.84 3.29 7.02
N ALA A 85 -16.86 3.04 6.20
CA ALA A 85 -18.26 3.32 6.51
C ALA A 85 -18.74 2.55 7.75
N LYS A 86 -18.45 1.25 7.84
CA LYS A 86 -18.74 0.39 9.01
C LYS A 86 -18.07 0.88 10.29
N LYS A 87 -16.86 1.45 10.20
CA LYS A 87 -16.17 2.07 11.35
C LYS A 87 -16.81 3.39 11.76
N ILE A 88 -17.30 4.20 10.82
CA ILE A 88 -18.04 5.43 11.14
C ILE A 88 -19.36 5.08 11.82
N ASP A 89 -20.21 4.25 11.20
CA ASP A 89 -21.51 3.78 11.72
C ASP A 89 -21.39 3.25 13.16
N LYS A 90 -20.46 2.31 13.41
CA LYS A 90 -20.17 1.81 14.77
C LYS A 90 -19.76 2.90 15.75
N THR A 91 -18.94 3.87 15.31
CA THR A 91 -18.43 4.93 16.20
C THR A 91 -19.47 5.99 16.50
N VAL A 92 -20.37 6.29 15.55
CA VAL A 92 -21.55 7.13 15.76
C VAL A 92 -22.49 6.46 16.77
N GLY A 93 -22.75 5.16 16.65
CA GLY A 93 -23.56 4.40 17.63
C GLY A 93 -23.02 4.48 19.05
N SER A 94 -21.70 4.40 19.24
CA SER A 94 -21.06 4.63 20.55
C SER A 94 -21.12 6.09 21.01
N ALA A 95 -21.03 7.07 20.09
CA ALA A 95 -21.09 8.49 20.41
C ALA A 95 -22.49 8.94 20.85
N VAL A 96 -23.52 8.53 20.12
CA VAL A 96 -24.94 8.84 20.41
C VAL A 96 -25.33 8.32 21.79
N LYS A 97 -24.97 7.07 22.13
CA LYS A 97 -25.21 6.50 23.47
C LYS A 97 -24.56 7.32 24.58
N SER A 98 -23.27 7.68 24.43
CA SER A 98 -22.57 8.47 25.44
C SER A 98 -23.10 9.91 25.58
N LEU A 99 -23.71 10.46 24.53
CA LEU A 99 -24.38 11.78 24.57
C LEU A 99 -25.72 11.67 25.31
N GLN A 100 -26.54 10.65 24.99
CA GLN A 100 -27.80 10.34 25.68
C GLN A 100 -27.61 10.03 27.17
N GLU A 101 -26.48 9.40 27.53
CA GLU A 101 -26.13 9.14 28.94
C GLU A 101 -25.80 10.42 29.72
N LYS A 102 -25.22 11.44 29.06
CA LYS A 102 -24.75 12.69 29.70
C LYS A 102 -25.81 13.80 29.75
N HIS A 103 -26.62 13.95 28.71
CA HIS A 103 -27.57 15.06 28.57
C HIS A 103 -29.00 14.69 29.01
N LYS A 104 -29.14 13.94 30.12
CA LYS A 104 -30.42 13.58 30.74
C LYS A 104 -31.08 14.81 31.39
N GLY A 105 -31.70 15.65 30.58
CA GLY A 105 -32.39 16.88 31.00
C GLY A 105 -32.39 18.02 29.98
N ASP A 106 -31.71 17.89 28.83
CA ASP A 106 -31.67 18.89 27.76
C ASP A 106 -31.97 18.25 26.40
N GLU A 107 -33.26 18.05 26.12
CA GLU A 107 -33.73 17.31 24.94
C GLU A 107 -33.52 18.06 23.62
N ALA A 108 -33.61 19.39 23.63
CA ALA A 108 -33.45 20.20 22.42
C ALA A 108 -31.99 20.19 21.92
N THR A 109 -31.03 20.46 22.80
CA THR A 109 -29.61 20.46 22.45
C THR A 109 -29.12 19.05 22.10
N SER A 110 -29.58 18.03 22.83
CA SER A 110 -29.16 16.64 22.59
C SER A 110 -29.71 16.07 21.29
N THR A 111 -30.96 16.32 20.91
CA THR A 111 -31.51 15.86 19.62
C THR A 111 -30.72 16.45 18.43
N SER A 112 -30.45 17.76 18.44
CA SER A 112 -29.69 18.43 17.38
C SER A 112 -28.27 17.84 17.20
N LEU A 113 -27.56 17.59 18.30
CA LEU A 113 -26.23 16.97 18.28
C LEU A 113 -26.26 15.48 17.87
N ILE A 114 -27.35 14.77 18.18
CA ILE A 114 -27.54 13.37 17.76
C ILE A 114 -27.77 13.29 16.25
N ASP A 115 -28.55 14.18 15.65
CA ASP A 115 -28.79 14.17 14.21
C ASP A 115 -27.57 14.68 13.41
N GLU A 116 -26.77 15.59 13.98
CA GLU A 116 -25.44 15.93 13.43
C GLU A 116 -24.47 14.72 13.50
N LEU A 117 -24.47 13.95 14.60
CA LEU A 117 -23.69 12.71 14.71
C LEU A 117 -24.15 11.64 13.70
N LYS A 118 -25.45 11.42 13.52
CA LYS A 118 -26.01 10.48 12.53
C LYS A 118 -25.71 10.89 11.08
N SER A 119 -25.55 12.19 10.83
CA SER A 119 -25.29 12.73 9.49
C SER A 119 -23.80 12.76 9.13
N ALA A 120 -22.90 12.49 10.08
CA ALA A 120 -21.46 12.46 9.88
C ALA A 120 -21.03 11.46 8.80
N LYS A 121 -20.15 11.88 7.88
CA LYS A 121 -19.58 11.03 6.80
C LYS A 121 -18.05 10.84 6.93
N SER A 122 -17.43 11.41 7.96
CA SER A 122 -16.03 11.20 8.33
C SER A 122 -15.86 10.97 9.85
N MET A 123 -14.67 10.52 10.26
CA MET A 123 -14.34 10.38 11.69
C MET A 123 -14.07 11.76 12.32
N GLU A 124 -13.64 12.70 11.48
CA GLU A 124 -13.36 14.10 11.76
C GLU A 124 -14.66 14.83 12.15
N ASP A 125 -15.76 14.62 11.43
CA ASP A 125 -17.09 15.14 11.79
C ASP A 125 -17.52 14.63 13.18
N VAL A 126 -17.44 13.31 13.41
CA VAL A 126 -17.80 12.69 14.69
C VAL A 126 -16.97 13.26 15.84
N ASN A 127 -15.68 13.56 15.60
CA ASN A 127 -14.80 14.17 16.59
C ASN A 127 -15.08 15.68 16.76
N LEU A 128 -15.49 16.40 15.71
CA LEU A 128 -15.93 17.78 15.78
C LEU A 128 -17.18 17.92 16.67
N VAL A 129 -18.21 17.10 16.46
CA VAL A 129 -19.43 17.12 17.31
C VAL A 129 -19.10 16.74 18.75
N LYS A 130 -18.27 15.72 18.98
CA LYS A 130 -17.74 15.41 20.33
C LYS A 130 -17.01 16.59 20.97
N SER A 131 -16.30 17.41 20.20
CA SER A 131 -15.60 18.60 20.72
C SER A 131 -16.54 19.75 21.11
N LYS A 132 -17.74 19.83 20.49
CA LYS A 132 -18.80 20.77 20.93
C LYS A 132 -19.29 20.43 22.34
N CYS A 133 -19.21 19.16 22.76
CA CYS A 133 -19.69 18.65 24.04
C CYS A 133 -18.78 18.96 25.26
N GLY A 134 -17.98 20.03 25.21
CA GLY A 134 -17.39 20.67 26.39
C GLY A 134 -16.27 19.95 27.15
N ILE A 135 -15.74 18.82 26.66
CA ILE A 135 -14.66 18.09 27.34
C ILE A 135 -13.31 18.75 27.06
N TYR A 136 -12.88 19.74 27.87
CA TYR A 136 -11.49 19.94 28.37
C TYR A 136 -11.24 21.31 29.07
N SER A 137 -10.90 21.24 30.37
CA SER A 137 -9.94 22.12 31.09
C SER A 137 -10.19 23.63 31.33
N LYS A 138 -10.39 23.96 32.62
CA LYS A 138 -10.19 25.25 33.33
C LYS A 138 -11.16 26.41 33.02
N LEU A 139 -11.53 27.12 34.08
CA LEU A 139 -12.30 28.37 34.05
C LEU A 139 -11.66 29.40 33.09
N THR A 140 -12.44 29.80 32.11
CA THR A 140 -12.12 30.79 31.09
C THR A 140 -12.19 32.22 31.65
N SER A 141 -11.71 33.20 30.87
CA SER A 141 -11.82 34.61 31.27
C SER A 141 -13.29 35.07 31.37
N TYR A 142 -14.14 34.57 30.47
CA TYR A 142 -15.60 34.73 30.47
C TYR A 142 -16.24 34.22 31.77
N GLU A 143 -15.91 33.00 32.22
CA GLU A 143 -16.49 32.43 33.44
C GLU A 143 -16.08 33.22 34.69
N ARG A 144 -14.80 33.64 34.79
CA ARG A 144 -14.33 34.52 35.88
C ARG A 144 -15.01 35.89 35.89
N ALA A 145 -15.36 36.42 34.72
CA ALA A 145 -16.12 37.67 34.60
C ALA A 145 -17.58 37.50 35.05
N ILE A 146 -18.20 36.34 34.81
CA ILE A 146 -19.52 36.00 35.34
C ILE A 146 -19.48 35.82 36.86
N GLU A 147 -18.49 35.10 37.41
CA GLU A 147 -18.28 34.95 38.86
C GLU A 147 -18.10 36.29 39.57
N ALA A 148 -17.53 37.30 38.89
CA ALA A 148 -17.39 38.67 39.38
C ALA A 148 -18.61 39.58 39.13
N GLY A 149 -19.75 39.02 38.68
CA GLY A 149 -21.01 39.77 38.49
C GLY A 149 -21.06 40.67 37.25
N LEU A 150 -20.10 40.58 36.32
CA LEU A 150 -20.00 41.49 35.16
C LEU A 150 -21.06 41.20 34.06
N LYS A 151 -21.92 40.20 34.22
CA LYS A 151 -22.92 39.81 33.21
C LYS A 151 -24.05 40.81 33.04
N GLU A 152 -24.60 41.34 34.13
CA GLU A 152 -25.66 42.37 34.06
C GLU A 152 -25.20 43.65 33.34
N PRO A 153 -24.07 44.29 33.70
CA PRO A 153 -23.62 45.50 32.99
C PRO A 153 -23.24 45.21 31.53
N ALA A 154 -22.72 44.01 31.22
CA ALA A 154 -22.45 43.60 29.84
C ALA A 154 -23.73 43.51 28.98
N ILE A 155 -24.78 42.83 29.48
CA ILE A 155 -26.09 42.75 28.80
C ILE A 155 -26.74 44.14 28.72
N PHE A 156 -26.65 44.96 29.76
CA PHE A 156 -27.20 46.31 29.75
C PHE A 156 -26.56 47.18 28.66
N ILE A 157 -25.25 47.12 28.47
CA ILE A 157 -24.55 47.79 27.36
C ILE A 157 -25.04 47.22 26.02
N MET A 158 -25.03 45.90 25.87
CA MET A 158 -25.40 45.22 24.62
C MET A 158 -26.85 45.49 24.19
N ASN A 159 -27.77 45.71 25.13
CA ASN A 159 -29.16 46.05 24.81
C ASN A 159 -29.39 47.56 24.67
N SER A 160 -28.89 48.38 25.60
CA SER A 160 -29.25 49.82 25.66
C SER A 160 -28.33 50.75 24.87
N GLY A 161 -27.08 50.33 24.59
CA GLY A 161 -26.03 51.20 24.03
C GLY A 161 -25.59 52.34 24.96
N LYS A 162 -26.03 52.38 26.23
CA LYS A 162 -25.68 53.42 27.20
C LYS A 162 -24.40 53.03 27.98
N PRO A 163 -23.54 54.00 28.33
CA PRO A 163 -22.35 53.73 29.14
C PRO A 163 -22.73 53.31 30.57
N VAL A 164 -21.95 52.40 31.15
CA VAL A 164 -22.05 51.96 32.54
C VAL A 164 -20.90 52.54 33.36
N ASP A 165 -21.17 52.89 34.61
CA ASP A 165 -20.12 53.24 35.57
C ASP A 165 -19.33 52.01 36.01
N LEU A 166 -18.17 51.82 35.38
CA LEU A 166 -17.26 50.72 35.61
C LEU A 166 -16.62 50.71 37.01
N LEU A 167 -16.66 51.82 37.77
CA LEU A 167 -16.08 51.87 39.12
C LEU A 167 -16.86 50.99 40.11
N LYS A 168 -18.15 50.76 39.88
CA LYS A 168 -19.05 49.99 40.74
C LYS A 168 -18.78 48.48 40.74
N TYR A 169 -17.97 47.99 39.80
CA TYR A 169 -17.71 46.56 39.57
C TYR A 169 -16.23 46.19 39.80
N ILE A 170 -15.46 47.06 40.43
CA ILE A 170 -14.08 46.76 40.85
C ILE A 170 -14.12 45.70 41.96
N SER A 171 -13.30 44.66 41.81
CA SER A 171 -13.24 43.51 42.72
C SER A 171 -11.81 42.98 42.86
N SER A 172 -11.57 42.02 43.74
CA SER A 172 -10.27 41.34 43.87
C SER A 172 -9.78 40.68 42.57
N ASN A 173 -10.72 40.22 41.73
CA ASN A 173 -10.43 39.62 40.41
C ASN A 173 -10.28 40.68 39.30
N PHE A 174 -10.87 41.87 39.48
CA PHE A 174 -10.87 42.97 38.52
C PHE A 174 -10.53 44.29 39.22
N PRO A 175 -9.24 44.51 39.58
CA PRO A 175 -8.83 45.55 40.53
C PRO A 175 -8.84 46.98 39.98
N ASN A 176 -9.15 47.18 38.69
CA ASN A 176 -9.16 48.51 38.08
C ASN A 176 -10.15 48.63 36.90
N LYS A 177 -10.47 49.87 36.53
CA LYS A 177 -11.42 50.21 35.45
C LYS A 177 -11.10 49.57 34.09
N LEU A 178 -9.82 49.33 33.76
CA LEU A 178 -9.43 48.66 32.51
C LEU A 178 -9.78 47.16 32.58
N SER A 179 -9.40 46.48 33.66
CA SER A 179 -9.76 45.07 33.87
C SER A 179 -11.27 44.84 33.88
N VAL A 180 -12.06 45.75 34.47
CA VAL A 180 -13.54 45.69 34.41
C VAL A 180 -14.05 45.89 32.97
N LYS A 181 -13.45 46.81 32.19
CA LYS A 181 -13.76 46.95 30.75
C LYS A 181 -13.46 45.66 30.00
N GLU A 182 -12.31 45.03 30.25
CA GLU A 182 -11.90 43.77 29.62
C GLU A 182 -12.81 42.59 29.97
N GLY A 183 -13.24 42.46 31.23
CA GLY A 183 -14.19 41.41 31.65
C GLY A 183 -15.59 41.60 31.05
N ILE A 184 -16.04 42.84 30.90
CA ILE A 184 -17.28 43.15 30.17
C ILE A 184 -17.13 42.86 28.66
N ILE A 185 -15.98 43.19 28.06
CA ILE A 185 -15.65 42.85 26.67
C ILE A 185 -15.64 41.32 26.48
N ASP A 186 -15.08 40.54 27.42
CA ASP A 186 -15.08 39.07 27.37
C ASP A 186 -16.51 38.50 27.37
N ILE A 187 -17.41 39.07 28.16
CA ILE A 187 -18.82 38.65 28.18
C ILE A 187 -19.53 39.06 26.88
N ILE A 188 -19.44 40.32 26.45
CA ILE A 188 -20.10 40.75 25.21
C ILE A 188 -19.55 39.98 23.99
N ALA A 189 -18.25 39.74 23.92
CA ALA A 189 -17.63 38.92 22.86
C ALA A 189 -18.16 37.47 22.86
N LYS A 190 -18.41 36.89 24.05
CA LYS A 190 -18.98 35.55 24.17
C LYS A 190 -20.48 35.53 23.84
N GLU A 191 -21.26 36.52 24.27
CA GLU A 191 -22.69 36.61 23.93
C GLU A 191 -22.88 36.86 22.41
N ILE A 192 -22.07 37.70 21.77
CA ILE A 192 -22.02 37.84 20.30
C ILE A 192 -21.76 36.48 19.63
N TRP A 193 -20.77 35.72 20.11
CA TRP A 193 -20.48 34.40 19.57
C TRP A 193 -21.67 33.42 19.70
N MET A 194 -22.45 33.50 20.76
CA MET A 194 -23.57 32.59 21.02
C MET A 194 -24.86 32.94 20.25
N GLN A 195 -24.94 34.09 19.57
CA GLN A 195 -26.11 34.49 18.78
C GLN A 195 -26.31 33.58 17.56
N ASP A 196 -27.57 33.21 17.28
CA ASP A 196 -27.94 32.39 16.13
C ASP A 196 -27.53 33.03 14.80
N GLU A 197 -27.69 34.34 14.65
CA GLU A 197 -27.27 35.06 13.44
C GLU A 197 -25.76 34.93 13.21
N THR A 198 -24.95 35.05 14.27
CA THR A 198 -23.49 34.88 14.21
C THR A 198 -23.10 33.42 13.95
N GLN A 199 -23.76 32.45 14.60
CA GLN A 199 -23.52 31.03 14.34
C GLN A 199 -23.93 30.62 12.92
N ASN A 200 -25.02 31.17 12.39
CA ASN A 200 -25.48 30.89 11.03
C ASN A 200 -24.55 31.52 9.98
N PHE A 201 -24.04 32.73 10.20
CA PHE A 201 -23.00 33.31 9.35
C PHE A 201 -21.69 32.50 9.39
N ILE A 202 -21.28 31.97 10.55
CA ILE A 202 -20.11 31.06 10.66
C ILE A 202 -20.35 29.74 9.91
N LYS A 203 -21.56 29.17 9.97
CA LYS A 203 -21.95 28.01 9.14
C LYS A 203 -21.89 28.35 7.66
N GLU A 204 -22.37 29.53 7.26
CA GLU A 204 -22.33 30.00 5.88
C GLU A 204 -20.89 30.07 5.35
N LEU A 205 -19.98 30.76 6.06
CA LEU A 205 -18.55 30.85 5.71
C LEU A 205 -17.88 29.46 5.58
N LEU A 206 -18.24 28.50 6.44
CA LEU A 206 -17.73 27.13 6.36
C LEU A 206 -18.36 26.31 5.23
N SER A 207 -19.58 26.66 4.80
CA SER A 207 -20.29 26.03 3.68
C SER A 207 -19.87 26.53 2.29
N GLN A 208 -19.19 27.68 2.21
CA GLN A 208 -18.71 28.27 0.97
C GLN A 208 -17.70 27.33 0.26
N LYS A 209 -18.18 26.53 -0.69
CA LYS A 209 -17.36 25.67 -1.55
C LYS A 209 -16.26 26.48 -2.21
N GLY A 210 -15.01 26.01 -2.08
CA GLY A 210 -13.85 26.72 -2.63
C GLY A 210 -13.42 27.95 -1.83
N ALA A 211 -13.74 28.03 -0.54
CA ALA A 211 -13.13 29.00 0.37
C ALA A 211 -11.61 29.08 0.11
N ASN A 212 -11.11 30.28 -0.17
CA ASN A 212 -9.74 30.53 -0.65
C ASN A 212 -8.72 30.47 0.50
N VAL A 213 -8.68 29.33 1.18
CA VAL A 213 -7.80 29.04 2.32
C VAL A 213 -6.36 28.96 1.83
N GLN A 214 -5.52 29.89 2.29
CA GLN A 214 -4.09 29.82 2.08
C GLN A 214 -3.44 28.96 3.16
N VAL A 215 -2.59 28.02 2.73
CA VAL A 215 -1.66 27.31 3.61
C VAL A 215 -0.32 28.00 3.49
N GLU A 216 0.12 28.59 4.60
CA GLU A 216 1.47 29.15 4.73
C GLU A 216 2.36 28.11 5.43
N VAL A 217 3.55 27.88 4.88
CA VAL A 217 4.57 27.00 5.46
C VAL A 217 5.84 27.80 5.62
N LYS A 218 6.27 27.95 6.88
CA LYS A 218 7.48 28.68 7.28
C LYS A 218 8.53 27.74 7.84
N ARG A 219 9.80 28.00 7.55
CA ARG A 219 10.94 27.31 8.18
C ARG A 219 10.93 27.53 9.70
N VAL A 220 11.14 26.46 10.47
CA VAL A 220 11.33 26.55 11.91
C VAL A 220 12.76 27.03 12.20
N ALA A 221 12.89 28.28 12.62
CA ALA A 221 14.12 28.77 13.23
C ALA A 221 14.34 28.03 14.57
N LYS A 222 15.33 27.15 14.63
CA LYS A 222 15.72 26.49 15.88
C LYS A 222 16.11 27.54 16.94
N ARG A 223 15.55 27.44 18.14
CA ARG A 223 16.19 28.00 19.35
C ARG A 223 17.59 27.38 19.47
N ARG A 224 18.60 28.20 19.78
CA ARG A 224 20.05 27.83 19.76
C ARG A 224 20.45 26.66 20.67
N SER A 225 19.60 26.19 21.57
CA SER A 225 19.97 25.36 22.73
C SER A 225 20.14 23.85 22.51
N VAL A 226 20.09 23.35 21.26
CA VAL A 226 20.39 21.93 20.95
C VAL A 226 21.24 21.83 19.68
N VAL A 227 22.56 21.99 19.87
CA VAL A 227 23.60 21.84 18.85
C VAL A 227 24.73 20.96 19.39
N ASN A 228 24.46 19.66 19.52
CA ASN A 228 25.54 18.65 19.47
C ASN A 228 25.66 18.20 18.02
N SER A 229 26.82 18.41 17.41
CA SER A 229 27.05 18.37 15.95
C SER A 229 27.04 16.97 15.31
N LYS A 230 26.66 15.92 16.06
CA LYS A 230 26.62 14.52 15.59
C LYS A 230 25.23 14.03 15.18
N ASP A 231 24.19 14.86 15.32
CA ASP A 231 22.80 14.48 15.07
C ASP A 231 22.49 14.39 13.56
N ALA A 232 22.41 13.18 13.02
CA ALA A 232 22.23 12.89 11.58
C ALA A 232 20.98 13.56 10.96
N LYS A 233 20.03 14.02 11.78
CA LYS A 233 18.87 14.83 11.36
C LYS A 233 19.27 16.07 10.56
N MET A 234 20.37 16.75 10.89
CA MET A 234 20.69 18.04 10.26
C MET A 234 21.09 17.95 8.78
N LYS A 235 21.65 16.82 8.30
CA LYS A 235 22.02 16.64 6.88
C LYS A 235 20.84 16.68 5.90
N ASN A 236 19.60 16.58 6.38
CA ASN A 236 18.41 16.50 5.53
C ASN A 236 17.56 17.80 5.46
N SER A 237 18.03 18.92 6.01
CA SER A 237 17.25 20.18 5.99
C SER A 237 17.02 20.70 4.56
N GLU A 238 17.95 20.48 3.64
CA GLU A 238 17.88 21.00 2.26
C GLU A 238 16.81 20.31 1.40
N ASN A 239 16.45 19.07 1.74
CA ASN A 239 15.35 18.35 1.09
C ASN A 239 13.98 19.07 1.24
N PHE A 240 13.88 20.00 2.18
CA PHE A 240 12.69 20.82 2.43
C PHE A 240 12.83 22.28 1.95
N ALA A 241 13.93 22.65 1.26
CA ALA A 241 14.20 24.03 0.87
C ALA A 241 13.11 24.65 -0.02
N ALA A 242 12.49 23.85 -0.89
CA ALA A 242 11.34 24.25 -1.72
C ALA A 242 10.05 24.57 -0.92
N TYR A 243 10.06 24.38 0.41
CA TYR A 243 8.93 24.57 1.31
C TYR A 243 9.23 25.55 2.48
N PHE A 244 10.37 26.24 2.48
CA PHE A 244 10.74 27.15 3.58
C PHE A 244 9.90 28.43 3.63
N ASP A 245 9.51 28.96 2.47
CA ASP A 245 8.71 30.18 2.31
C ASP A 245 7.55 29.89 1.33
N PHE A 246 6.82 28.80 1.57
CA PHE A 246 5.78 28.31 0.67
C PHE A 246 4.41 28.83 1.12
N CYS A 247 3.73 29.60 0.26
CA CYS A 247 2.35 30.00 0.45
C CYS A 247 1.54 29.67 -0.81
N LYS A 248 0.44 28.93 -0.66
CA LYS A 248 -0.51 28.60 -1.75
C LYS A 248 -1.92 28.41 -1.22
N TYR A 249 -2.92 28.63 -2.07
CA TYR A 249 -4.27 28.13 -1.84
C TYR A 249 -4.28 26.60 -1.77
N LEU A 250 -5.05 26.04 -0.84
CA LEU A 250 -5.07 24.59 -0.55
C LEU A 250 -5.34 23.72 -1.78
N ASN A 251 -6.25 24.15 -2.66
CA ASN A 251 -6.60 23.47 -3.91
C ASN A 251 -5.45 23.45 -4.95
N ALA A 252 -4.45 24.30 -4.82
CA ALA A 252 -3.27 24.38 -5.70
C ALA A 252 -2.04 23.64 -5.16
N ILE A 253 -2.17 22.91 -4.05
CA ILE A 253 -1.12 22.10 -3.43
C ILE A 253 -1.31 20.64 -3.85
N LYS A 254 -0.33 20.07 -4.56
CA LYS A 254 -0.40 18.67 -5.02
C LYS A 254 -0.19 17.70 -3.85
N ALA A 255 -0.78 16.51 -3.90
CA ALA A 255 -0.70 15.49 -2.84
C ALA A 255 0.74 15.24 -2.32
N HIS A 256 1.69 15.00 -3.22
CA HIS A 256 3.10 14.81 -2.86
C HIS A 256 3.72 16.01 -2.12
N GLN A 257 3.24 17.24 -2.36
CA GLN A 257 3.66 18.43 -1.62
C GLN A 257 3.06 18.45 -0.22
N ILE A 258 1.80 18.04 -0.05
CA ILE A 258 1.16 17.89 1.28
C ILE A 258 1.94 16.88 2.13
N LEU A 259 2.31 15.73 1.56
CA LEU A 259 3.13 14.72 2.24
C LEU A 259 4.55 15.24 2.55
N ALA A 260 5.20 15.95 1.62
CA ALA A 260 6.50 16.57 1.87
C ALA A 260 6.47 17.61 3.00
N ILE A 261 5.44 18.46 3.02
CA ILE A 261 5.20 19.48 4.06
C ILE A 261 4.92 18.78 5.40
N ASN A 262 4.03 17.78 5.43
CA ASN A 262 3.72 17.02 6.65
C ASN A 262 4.96 16.31 7.22
N ARG A 263 5.79 15.70 6.37
CA ARG A 263 7.08 15.12 6.78
C ARG A 263 8.04 16.17 7.34
N GLY A 264 8.16 17.34 6.69
CA GLY A 264 8.98 18.44 7.17
C GLY A 264 8.49 19.05 8.51
N VAL A 265 7.19 19.02 8.76
CA VAL A 265 6.58 19.38 10.06
C VAL A 265 6.89 18.31 11.12
N SER A 266 6.71 17.03 10.81
CA SER A 266 7.05 15.91 11.72
C SER A 266 8.54 15.84 12.06
N CYS A 267 9.42 16.25 11.15
CA CYS A 267 10.86 16.42 11.40
C CYS A 267 11.22 17.75 12.08
N ALA A 268 10.25 18.61 12.41
CA ALA A 268 10.41 19.93 13.01
C ALA A 268 11.29 20.93 12.21
N PHE A 269 11.34 20.79 10.88
CA PHE A 269 11.96 21.76 9.98
C PHE A 269 10.98 22.82 9.48
N LEU A 270 9.68 22.48 9.39
CA LEU A 270 8.61 23.33 8.87
C LEU A 270 7.52 23.54 9.90
N LYS A 271 6.82 24.67 9.83
CA LYS A 271 5.55 24.92 10.53
C LYS A 271 4.49 25.30 9.50
N LYS A 272 3.45 24.47 9.36
CA LYS A 272 2.26 24.77 8.54
C LYS A 272 1.25 25.59 9.34
N MET A 273 0.66 26.60 8.71
CA MET A 273 -0.36 27.48 9.27
C MET A 273 -1.47 27.70 8.22
N ILE A 274 -2.67 28.01 8.69
CA ILE A 274 -3.82 28.38 7.85
C ILE A 274 -4.06 29.87 8.01
N THR A 275 -4.32 30.56 6.91
CA THR A 275 -4.66 31.99 6.88
C THR A 275 -6.06 32.16 6.31
N LEU A 276 -6.94 32.83 7.06
CA LEU A 276 -8.30 33.15 6.62
C LEU A 276 -8.29 34.26 5.55
N PRO A 277 -9.23 34.27 4.60
CA PRO A 277 -9.41 35.39 3.68
C PRO A 277 -9.70 36.69 4.44
N LEU A 278 -8.96 37.78 4.15
CA LEU A 278 -9.11 39.07 4.84
C LEU A 278 -10.56 39.61 4.84
N LYS A 279 -11.33 39.31 3.78
CA LYS A 279 -12.75 39.67 3.66
C LYS A 279 -13.63 39.06 4.76
N TRP A 280 -13.29 37.88 5.27
CA TRP A 280 -14.08 37.22 6.32
C TRP A 280 -14.09 38.02 7.63
N LYS A 281 -12.98 38.68 8.00
CA LYS A 281 -12.98 39.58 9.17
C LYS A 281 -13.91 40.76 8.96
N SER A 282 -13.85 41.45 7.82
CA SER A 282 -14.73 42.61 7.59
C SER A 282 -16.20 42.22 7.48
N GLN A 283 -16.53 41.10 6.82
CA GLN A 283 -17.91 40.59 6.74
C GLN A 283 -18.45 40.17 8.11
N PHE A 284 -17.66 39.45 8.93
CA PHE A 284 -18.04 39.10 10.31
C PHE A 284 -18.29 40.36 11.15
N VAL A 285 -17.41 41.36 11.04
CA VAL A 285 -17.58 42.66 11.71
C VAL A 285 -18.90 43.31 11.28
N THR A 286 -19.20 43.41 9.98
CA THR A 286 -20.47 43.98 9.49
C THR A 286 -21.69 43.29 10.09
N VAL A 287 -21.77 41.96 10.01
CA VAL A 287 -22.91 41.18 10.54
C VAL A 287 -23.09 41.41 12.05
N CYS A 288 -22.00 41.34 12.83
CA CYS A 288 -22.07 41.61 14.26
C CYS A 288 -22.45 43.07 14.58
N GLN A 289 -21.98 44.04 13.79
CA GLN A 289 -22.36 45.45 13.98
C GLN A 289 -23.85 45.68 13.70
N GLU A 290 -24.40 45.08 12.65
CA GLU A 290 -25.82 45.16 12.31
C GLU A 290 -26.69 44.49 13.38
N ASN A 291 -26.32 43.30 13.84
CA ASN A 291 -27.01 42.58 14.91
C ASN A 291 -27.01 43.32 16.25
N LEU A 292 -25.90 43.98 16.62
CA LEU A 292 -25.86 44.82 17.82
C LEU A 292 -26.56 46.17 17.63
N ARG A 293 -26.78 46.63 16.40
CA ARG A 293 -27.36 47.95 16.13
C ARG A 293 -28.87 48.00 16.33
N LYS A 294 -29.60 46.87 16.35
CA LYS A 294 -31.08 46.76 16.56
C LYS A 294 -31.73 47.97 17.29
N GLY A 295 -32.15 49.00 16.53
CA GLY A 295 -32.78 50.24 17.01
C GLY A 295 -31.88 51.41 17.48
N LYS A 296 -30.58 51.19 17.69
CA LYS A 296 -29.59 52.19 18.13
C LYS A 296 -29.09 53.08 16.99
N LYS A 297 -28.79 54.35 17.30
CA LYS A 297 -28.13 55.28 16.35
C LYS A 297 -26.72 54.81 15.94
N ALA A 298 -25.93 54.31 16.90
CA ALA A 298 -24.58 53.80 16.70
C ALA A 298 -24.22 52.76 17.79
N ILE A 299 -23.12 52.04 17.59
CA ILE A 299 -22.53 51.12 18.57
C ILE A 299 -21.42 51.81 19.39
N SER A 300 -21.30 51.43 20.65
CA SER A 300 -20.28 51.95 21.58
C SER A 300 -18.86 51.49 21.22
N GLU A 301 -17.88 52.03 21.94
CA GLU A 301 -16.48 51.56 21.88
C GLU A 301 -16.35 50.13 22.43
N ILE A 302 -16.98 49.86 23.58
CA ILE A 302 -16.96 48.54 24.23
C ILE A 302 -17.55 47.45 23.31
N GLU A 303 -18.64 47.75 22.59
CA GLU A 303 -19.22 46.83 21.61
C GLU A 303 -18.28 46.59 20.40
N ARG A 304 -17.54 47.61 19.93
CA ARG A 304 -16.55 47.44 18.86
C ARG A 304 -15.36 46.60 19.30
N ASP A 305 -14.82 46.88 20.49
CA ASP A 305 -13.75 46.08 21.10
C ASP A 305 -14.18 44.61 21.30
N ALA A 306 -15.44 44.39 21.67
CA ALA A 306 -16.02 43.06 21.81
C ALA A 306 -16.22 42.32 20.49
N ILE A 307 -16.59 42.99 19.39
CA ILE A 307 -16.62 42.37 18.05
C ILE A 307 -15.20 42.00 17.61
N GLU A 308 -14.23 42.91 17.77
CA GLU A 308 -12.81 42.67 17.49
C GLU A 308 -12.29 41.46 18.27
N LYS A 309 -12.52 41.42 19.59
CA LYS A 309 -12.09 40.30 20.44
C LYS A 309 -12.82 39.00 20.09
N CYS A 310 -14.13 39.06 19.83
CA CYS A 310 -14.91 37.90 19.36
C CYS A 310 -14.31 37.31 18.08
N PHE A 311 -13.93 38.14 17.10
CA PHE A 311 -13.28 37.64 15.89
C PHE A 311 -11.88 37.10 16.19
N ASN A 312 -10.98 37.96 16.70
CA ASN A 312 -9.56 37.65 16.84
C ASN A 312 -9.30 36.50 17.84
N GLU A 313 -10.16 36.32 18.84
CA GLU A 313 -9.95 35.36 19.92
C GLU A 313 -10.87 34.14 19.94
N ILE A 314 -12.04 34.20 19.31
CA ILE A 314 -13.01 33.09 19.30
C ILE A 314 -13.22 32.60 17.86
N ALA A 315 -13.73 33.45 16.97
CA ALA A 315 -14.15 33.05 15.63
C ALA A 315 -12.98 32.65 14.73
N ASP A 316 -11.87 33.40 14.71
CA ASP A 316 -10.66 33.04 13.95
C ASP A 316 -10.11 31.67 14.40
N LYS A 317 -9.91 31.50 15.72
CA LYS A 317 -9.40 30.26 16.30
C LYS A 317 -10.35 29.08 16.02
N TYR A 318 -11.66 29.31 15.97
CA TYR A 318 -12.66 28.30 15.61
C TYR A 318 -12.65 27.97 14.11
N LEU A 319 -12.70 28.97 13.23
CA LEU A 319 -12.67 28.82 11.77
C LEU A 319 -11.37 28.14 11.32
N CYS A 320 -10.22 28.62 11.79
CA CYS A 320 -8.92 28.00 11.54
C CYS A 320 -8.87 26.54 12.00
N ARG A 321 -9.47 26.21 13.16
CA ARG A 321 -9.56 24.83 13.66
C ARG A 321 -10.48 23.98 12.79
N CYS A 322 -11.65 24.49 12.40
CA CYS A 322 -12.60 23.78 11.56
C CYS A 322 -11.99 23.48 10.19
N LEU A 323 -11.41 24.49 9.52
CA LEU A 323 -10.70 24.33 8.24
C LEU A 323 -9.47 23.42 8.35
N TRP A 324 -8.79 23.37 9.49
CA TRP A 324 -7.72 22.42 9.73
C TRP A 324 -8.23 20.97 9.71
N TYR A 325 -9.34 20.68 10.40
CA TYR A 325 -9.94 19.34 10.45
C TYR A 325 -10.70 18.95 9.17
N SER A 326 -11.47 19.85 8.57
CA SER A 326 -12.32 19.55 7.41
C SER A 326 -11.59 19.65 6.07
N ALA A 327 -10.64 20.59 5.92
CA ALA A 327 -9.98 20.85 4.64
C ALA A 327 -8.54 20.32 4.61
N LEU A 328 -7.69 20.70 5.58
CA LEU A 328 -6.27 20.31 5.56
C LEU A 328 -6.03 18.85 5.94
N ASN A 329 -6.82 18.30 6.86
CA ASN A 329 -6.81 16.87 7.19
C ASN A 329 -7.38 16.02 6.06
N ASN A 330 -8.48 16.45 5.43
CA ASN A 330 -9.04 15.79 4.25
C ASN A 330 -8.02 15.80 3.08
N ALA A 331 -7.42 16.94 2.77
CA ALA A 331 -6.37 17.02 1.75
C ALA A 331 -5.12 16.17 2.10
N THR A 332 -4.83 15.99 3.40
CA THR A 332 -3.82 15.01 3.86
C THR A 332 -4.26 13.57 3.58
N LYS A 333 -5.51 13.20 3.89
CA LYS A 333 -6.03 11.84 3.63
C LYS A 333 -6.15 11.52 2.13
N VAL A 334 -6.55 12.48 1.30
CA VAL A 334 -6.50 12.36 -0.17
C VAL A 334 -5.06 12.11 -0.63
N ALA A 335 -4.09 12.85 -0.09
CA ALA A 335 -2.68 12.66 -0.44
C ALA A 335 -2.11 11.31 0.03
N GLU A 336 -2.49 10.84 1.21
CA GLU A 336 -2.15 9.51 1.71
C GLU A 336 -2.77 8.41 0.83
N MET A 337 -4.03 8.57 0.38
CA MET A 337 -4.68 7.66 -0.57
C MET A 337 -3.98 7.64 -1.94
N GLU A 338 -3.60 8.80 -2.50
CA GLU A 338 -2.85 8.88 -3.77
C GLU A 338 -1.50 8.14 -3.67
N ALA A 339 -0.79 8.28 -2.53
CA ALA A 339 0.47 7.58 -2.28
C ALA A 339 0.28 6.07 -2.02
N LEU A 340 -0.80 5.66 -1.35
CA LEU A 340 -1.16 4.25 -1.15
C LEU A 340 -1.54 3.57 -2.46
N GLU A 341 -2.30 4.22 -3.35
CA GLU A 341 -2.66 3.65 -4.65
C GLU A 341 -1.48 3.70 -5.65
N CYS A 342 -0.55 4.64 -5.48
CA CYS A 342 0.74 4.59 -6.17
C CYS A 342 1.56 3.38 -5.73
N PHE A 343 1.68 3.14 -4.41
CA PHE A 343 2.32 1.95 -3.86
C PHE A 343 1.62 0.65 -4.31
N SER A 344 0.29 0.64 -4.36
CA SER A 344 -0.55 -0.48 -4.78
C SER A 344 -0.24 -0.93 -6.22
N ARG A 345 -0.25 0.01 -7.18
CA ARG A 345 0.09 -0.27 -8.59
C ARG A 345 1.54 -0.72 -8.75
N ASN A 346 2.48 -0.01 -8.13
CA ASN A 346 3.89 -0.38 -8.18
C ASN A 346 4.13 -1.79 -7.58
N LEU A 347 3.40 -2.16 -6.52
CA LEU A 347 3.49 -3.48 -5.90
C LEU A 347 2.93 -4.56 -6.83
N LYS A 348 1.77 -4.31 -7.46
CA LYS A 348 1.17 -5.23 -8.43
C LYS A 348 2.08 -5.49 -9.63
N ASP A 349 2.62 -4.45 -10.25
CA ASP A 349 3.57 -4.58 -11.37
C ASP A 349 4.78 -5.44 -10.97
N MET A 350 5.41 -5.14 -9.82
CA MET A 350 6.61 -5.83 -9.34
C MET A 350 6.36 -7.34 -9.03
N LEU A 351 5.15 -7.70 -8.61
CA LEU A 351 4.76 -9.09 -8.31
C LEU A 351 4.37 -9.89 -9.57
N LEU A 352 3.88 -9.20 -10.61
CA LEU A 352 3.41 -9.81 -11.85
C LEU A 352 4.46 -9.82 -12.97
N VAL A 353 5.69 -9.37 -12.71
CA VAL A 353 6.86 -9.59 -13.57
C VAL A 353 6.96 -11.07 -13.97
N LYS A 354 7.26 -11.34 -15.24
CA LYS A 354 7.32 -12.70 -15.78
C LYS A 354 8.48 -13.50 -15.15
N PRO A 355 8.20 -14.66 -14.50
CA PRO A 355 9.21 -15.48 -13.84
C PRO A 355 10.14 -16.21 -14.82
N LEU A 356 11.44 -16.31 -14.51
CA LEU A 356 12.40 -17.08 -15.29
C LEU A 356 12.40 -18.55 -14.86
N LYS A 357 11.31 -19.25 -15.18
CA LYS A 357 11.10 -20.68 -14.87
C LYS A 357 12.17 -21.57 -15.51
N GLY A 358 12.64 -22.59 -14.79
CA GLY A 358 13.43 -23.70 -15.36
C GLY A 358 14.95 -23.49 -15.49
N CYS A 359 15.48 -22.32 -15.14
CA CYS A 359 16.91 -22.01 -15.27
C CYS A 359 17.64 -21.95 -13.92
N SER A 360 18.90 -22.39 -13.87
CA SER A 360 19.84 -22.03 -12.79
C SER A 360 20.14 -20.53 -12.84
N ILE A 361 20.33 -19.89 -11.68
CA ILE A 361 20.57 -18.44 -11.58
C ILE A 361 21.67 -18.15 -10.54
N LEU A 362 22.62 -17.28 -10.89
CA LEU A 362 23.63 -16.76 -9.97
C LEU A 362 23.19 -15.39 -9.42
N GLY A 363 22.78 -15.35 -8.15
CA GLY A 363 22.53 -14.10 -7.44
C GLY A 363 23.80 -13.46 -6.91
N ILE A 364 23.95 -12.15 -7.10
CA ILE A 364 25.05 -11.33 -6.60
C ILE A 364 24.48 -10.18 -5.76
N ASP A 365 24.80 -10.16 -4.47
CA ASP A 365 24.55 -9.09 -3.51
C ASP A 365 25.83 -8.22 -3.42
N PRO A 366 25.85 -6.99 -3.98
CA PRO A 366 27.09 -6.23 -4.10
C PRO A 366 27.73 -5.78 -2.78
N GLY A 367 28.98 -5.32 -2.88
CA GLY A 367 29.68 -4.73 -1.75
C GLY A 367 31.14 -4.40 -2.07
N PHE A 368 31.63 -3.30 -1.47
CA PHE A 368 33.03 -2.89 -1.54
C PHE A 368 33.91 -3.71 -0.57
N ALA A 369 34.27 -3.14 0.58
CA ALA A 369 35.24 -3.75 1.52
C ALA A 369 34.82 -5.11 2.11
N ALA A 370 33.51 -5.43 2.12
CA ALA A 370 33.00 -6.72 2.61
C ALA A 370 32.97 -7.83 1.53
N GLY A 371 33.31 -7.49 0.28
CA GLY A 371 33.09 -8.29 -0.92
C GLY A 371 31.64 -8.23 -1.42
N CYS A 372 31.45 -8.59 -2.68
CA CYS A 372 30.16 -9.04 -3.20
C CYS A 372 29.92 -10.48 -2.74
N LYS A 373 28.71 -10.79 -2.30
CA LYS A 373 28.30 -12.12 -1.86
C LYS A 373 27.55 -12.76 -3.02
N TYR A 374 27.79 -14.03 -3.30
CA TYR A 374 27.05 -14.75 -4.34
C TYR A 374 26.31 -15.96 -3.77
N ALA A 375 25.25 -16.34 -4.47
CA ALA A 375 24.53 -17.59 -4.27
C ALA A 375 24.09 -18.16 -5.62
N MET A 376 24.48 -19.40 -5.91
CA MET A 376 23.99 -20.16 -7.05
C MET A 376 22.70 -20.88 -6.63
N ILE A 377 21.62 -20.74 -7.41
CA ILE A 377 20.39 -21.52 -7.22
C ILE A 377 20.07 -22.41 -8.43
N SER A 378 19.41 -23.53 -8.15
CA SER A 378 18.85 -24.43 -9.17
C SER A 378 17.63 -23.84 -9.87
N SER A 379 17.15 -24.53 -10.90
CA SER A 379 15.86 -24.29 -11.56
C SER A 379 14.62 -24.44 -10.67
N THR A 380 14.76 -25.08 -9.50
CA THR A 380 13.75 -25.17 -8.43
C THR A 380 13.93 -24.08 -7.35
N GLY A 381 15.04 -23.34 -7.37
CA GLY A 381 15.37 -22.31 -6.39
C GLY A 381 16.13 -22.80 -5.16
N ASP A 382 16.58 -24.06 -5.15
CA ASP A 382 17.41 -24.64 -4.10
C ASP A 382 18.85 -24.13 -4.21
N VAL A 383 19.54 -23.98 -3.08
CA VAL A 383 20.89 -23.38 -3.03
C VAL A 383 21.95 -24.44 -3.37
N ILE A 384 22.77 -24.15 -4.38
CA ILE A 384 23.84 -25.04 -4.88
C ILE A 384 25.19 -24.72 -4.23
N ASP A 385 25.61 -23.45 -4.24
CA ASP A 385 26.83 -22.97 -3.58
C ASP A 385 26.67 -21.48 -3.19
N THR A 386 27.44 -21.02 -2.20
CA THR A 386 27.45 -19.63 -1.74
C THR A 386 28.85 -19.18 -1.37
N GLY A 387 29.22 -17.95 -1.70
CA GLY A 387 30.55 -17.44 -1.39
C GLY A 387 30.69 -15.94 -1.61
N LYS A 388 31.93 -15.50 -1.83
CA LYS A 388 32.26 -14.09 -2.07
C LYS A 388 33.22 -13.92 -3.24
N ILE A 389 33.10 -12.77 -3.91
CA ILE A 389 34.04 -12.23 -4.89
C ILE A 389 34.32 -10.76 -4.54
N PHE A 390 35.49 -10.23 -4.88
CA PHE A 390 35.87 -8.87 -4.53
C PHE A 390 35.95 -7.96 -5.75
N LEU A 391 35.44 -6.73 -5.63
CA LEU A 391 35.48 -5.70 -6.67
C LEU A 391 36.85 -5.02 -6.74
N ARG A 392 37.91 -5.81 -6.77
CA ARG A 392 39.31 -5.37 -6.90
C ARG A 392 39.77 -5.55 -8.34
N SER A 393 40.91 -4.93 -8.69
CA SER A 393 41.53 -5.14 -10.00
C SER A 393 41.88 -6.63 -10.20
N PRO A 394 41.62 -7.24 -11.37
CA PRO A 394 41.88 -8.67 -11.63
C PRO A 394 43.34 -9.14 -11.51
N SER A 395 44.27 -8.29 -11.09
CA SER A 395 45.70 -8.59 -10.93
C SER A 395 46.06 -9.27 -9.60
N GLN A 396 45.14 -9.38 -8.63
CA GLN A 396 45.38 -10.13 -7.40
C GLN A 396 45.10 -11.63 -7.61
N LYS A 397 46.12 -12.48 -7.39
CA LYS A 397 46.06 -13.94 -7.64
C LYS A 397 44.93 -14.65 -6.91
N GLU A 398 44.61 -14.23 -5.69
CA GLU A 398 43.52 -14.81 -4.88
C GLU A 398 42.15 -14.58 -5.53
N ASP A 399 41.89 -13.36 -6.02
CA ASP A 399 40.63 -13.04 -6.71
C ASP A 399 40.50 -13.78 -8.04
N GLN A 400 41.61 -13.98 -8.78
CA GLN A 400 41.63 -14.81 -9.98
C GLN A 400 41.19 -16.26 -9.69
N VAL A 401 41.67 -16.86 -8.59
CA VAL A 401 41.30 -18.23 -8.19
C VAL A 401 39.83 -18.31 -7.79
N LEU A 402 39.31 -17.32 -7.04
CA LEU A 402 37.89 -17.26 -6.67
C LEU A 402 36.98 -17.08 -7.90
N MET A 403 37.34 -16.17 -8.81
CA MET A 403 36.60 -15.94 -10.06
C MET A 403 36.64 -17.16 -10.99
N LYS A 404 37.78 -17.88 -11.06
CA LYS A 404 37.86 -19.11 -11.85
C LYS A 404 36.95 -20.19 -11.26
N ARG A 405 36.99 -20.45 -9.95
CA ARG A 405 36.07 -21.41 -9.30
C ARG A 405 34.61 -21.07 -9.59
N LEU A 406 34.25 -19.79 -9.59
CA LEU A 406 32.89 -19.34 -9.90
C LEU A 406 32.52 -19.65 -11.37
N CYS A 407 33.44 -19.45 -12.31
CA CYS A 407 33.23 -19.84 -13.71
C CYS A 407 33.10 -21.37 -13.86
N ASP A 408 34.01 -22.15 -13.26
CA ASP A 408 33.96 -23.62 -13.28
C ASP A 408 32.61 -24.14 -12.75
N LEU A 409 32.09 -23.54 -11.66
CA LEU A 409 30.75 -23.83 -11.11
C LEU A 409 29.61 -23.43 -12.07
N MET A 410 29.68 -22.26 -12.71
CA MET A 410 28.67 -21.82 -13.69
C MET A 410 28.60 -22.80 -14.87
N VAL A 411 29.76 -23.24 -15.39
CA VAL A 411 29.84 -24.22 -16.49
C VAL A 411 29.27 -25.57 -16.08
N GLN A 412 29.61 -26.06 -14.88
CA GLN A 412 29.05 -27.31 -14.33
C GLN A 412 27.52 -27.26 -14.15
N THR A 413 26.98 -26.13 -13.70
CA THR A 413 25.55 -25.91 -13.44
C THR A 413 24.75 -25.41 -14.65
N LYS A 414 25.42 -25.18 -15.79
CA LYS A 414 24.88 -24.56 -17.02
C LYS A 414 24.16 -23.23 -16.73
N CYS A 415 24.71 -22.43 -15.82
CA CYS A 415 24.09 -21.19 -15.35
C CYS A 415 24.47 -20.00 -16.26
N GLU A 416 23.62 -19.69 -17.23
CA GLU A 416 23.81 -18.53 -18.12
C GLU A 416 23.27 -17.20 -17.54
N ASN A 417 22.47 -17.25 -16.47
CA ASN A 417 21.71 -16.09 -15.96
C ASN A 417 22.28 -15.57 -14.64
N ILE A 418 22.72 -14.30 -14.63
CA ILE A 418 23.17 -13.61 -13.42
C ILE A 418 22.11 -12.57 -12.98
N ALA A 419 21.89 -12.47 -11.68
CA ALA A 419 20.99 -11.53 -11.03
C ALA A 419 21.80 -10.61 -10.09
N ILE A 420 21.97 -9.34 -10.43
CA ILE A 420 22.81 -8.39 -9.66
C ILE A 420 21.90 -7.44 -8.87
N GLY A 421 22.10 -7.33 -7.55
CA GLY A 421 21.40 -6.35 -6.70
C GLY A 421 21.75 -4.90 -7.06
N ASN A 422 20.80 -3.98 -6.95
CA ASN A 422 20.98 -2.57 -7.33
C ASN A 422 21.57 -1.65 -6.25
N GLY A 423 22.18 -2.18 -5.18
CA GLY A 423 22.69 -1.37 -4.06
C GLY A 423 24.15 -0.93 -4.16
N THR A 424 24.81 -0.88 -3.01
CA THR A 424 26.15 -0.29 -2.82
C THR A 424 27.24 -1.16 -3.48
N GLY A 425 27.85 -0.64 -4.54
CA GLY A 425 28.83 -1.37 -5.37
C GLY A 425 28.23 -2.06 -6.59
N SER A 426 26.92 -1.90 -6.84
CA SER A 426 26.23 -2.52 -7.98
C SER A 426 26.79 -2.09 -9.34
N GLN A 427 27.16 -0.83 -9.52
CA GLN A 427 27.76 -0.33 -10.77
C GLN A 427 29.10 -1.00 -11.07
N GLN A 428 29.95 -1.13 -10.06
CA GLN A 428 31.27 -1.75 -10.18
C GLN A 428 31.15 -3.28 -10.38
N ALA A 429 30.16 -3.92 -9.76
CA ALA A 429 29.81 -5.32 -10.03
C ALA A 429 29.31 -5.53 -11.47
N GLN A 430 28.44 -4.65 -11.98
CA GLN A 430 27.96 -4.69 -13.36
C GLN A 430 29.09 -4.51 -14.37
N GLN A 431 30.00 -3.56 -14.14
CA GLN A 431 31.16 -3.34 -15.00
C GLN A 431 32.09 -4.57 -15.02
N LEU A 432 32.41 -5.13 -13.85
CA LEU A 432 33.22 -6.35 -13.74
C LEU A 432 32.60 -7.53 -14.52
N ILE A 433 31.31 -7.79 -14.35
CA ILE A 433 30.62 -8.88 -15.07
C ILE A 433 30.56 -8.59 -16.58
N SER A 434 30.26 -7.36 -16.99
CA SER A 434 30.33 -6.89 -18.39
C SER A 434 31.68 -7.20 -19.03
N ASP A 435 32.78 -6.90 -18.35
CA ASP A 435 34.11 -6.99 -18.93
C ASP A 435 34.65 -8.44 -18.91
N LEU A 436 34.14 -9.29 -18.01
CA LEU A 436 34.31 -10.75 -18.03
C LEU A 436 33.52 -11.42 -19.17
N ILE A 437 32.31 -10.96 -19.47
CA ILE A 437 31.52 -11.42 -20.63
C ILE A 437 32.25 -11.07 -21.93
N LYS A 438 32.65 -9.80 -22.11
CA LYS A 438 33.39 -9.32 -23.30
C LYS A 438 34.73 -10.04 -23.53
N SER A 439 35.37 -10.54 -22.48
CA SER A 439 36.63 -11.29 -22.56
C SER A 439 36.43 -12.81 -22.74
N ASN A 440 35.19 -13.27 -22.97
CA ASN A 440 34.80 -14.68 -23.10
C ASN A 440 35.17 -15.55 -21.88
N PHE A 441 35.28 -14.95 -20.68
CA PHE A 441 35.72 -15.63 -19.46
C PHE A 441 34.83 -16.82 -19.07
N PHE A 442 33.55 -16.78 -19.47
CA PHE A 442 32.54 -17.80 -19.15
C PHE A 442 32.32 -18.86 -20.25
N ALA A 443 33.17 -18.90 -21.28
CA ALA A 443 33.02 -19.85 -22.39
C ALA A 443 32.96 -21.31 -21.89
N PRO A 444 32.03 -22.15 -22.38
CA PRO A 444 31.20 -21.96 -23.58
C PRO A 444 29.81 -21.30 -23.35
N LEU A 445 29.52 -20.77 -22.16
CA LEU A 445 28.19 -20.23 -21.81
C LEU A 445 27.90 -18.85 -22.43
N SER A 446 26.65 -18.61 -22.83
CA SER A 446 26.16 -17.29 -23.25
C SER A 446 25.70 -16.47 -22.03
N VAL A 447 26.63 -16.11 -21.14
CA VAL A 447 26.31 -15.46 -19.86
C VAL A 447 25.76 -14.04 -20.05
N LYS A 448 24.64 -13.74 -19.37
CA LYS A 448 23.98 -12.42 -19.35
C LYS A 448 23.56 -12.06 -17.92
N PHE A 449 23.43 -10.77 -17.63
CA PHE A 449 23.01 -10.30 -16.31
C PHE A 449 21.79 -9.38 -16.36
N CYS A 450 20.93 -9.49 -15.35
CA CYS A 450 19.82 -8.57 -15.10
C CYS A 450 20.00 -7.87 -13.74
N ILE A 451 19.44 -6.67 -13.61
CA ILE A 451 19.61 -5.86 -12.38
C ILE A 451 18.33 -5.86 -11.56
N VAL A 452 18.41 -6.43 -10.36
CA VAL A 452 17.30 -6.70 -9.47
C VAL A 452 17.26 -5.68 -8.35
N SER A 453 16.04 -5.28 -7.92
CA SER A 453 15.89 -4.50 -6.69
C SER A 453 16.34 -5.34 -5.50
N GLU A 454 17.38 -4.91 -4.78
CA GLU A 454 17.80 -5.55 -3.54
C GLU A 454 16.93 -5.12 -2.35
N ALA A 455 15.97 -4.20 -2.55
CA ALA A 455 15.18 -3.62 -1.47
C ALA A 455 14.58 -4.69 -0.56
N GLY A 456 14.82 -4.54 0.74
CA GLY A 456 14.38 -5.47 1.77
C GLY A 456 15.12 -6.80 1.87
N SER A 457 16.08 -7.15 0.99
CA SER A 457 16.85 -8.41 1.06
C SER A 457 17.58 -8.56 2.41
N SER A 458 18.25 -7.50 2.87
CA SER A 458 18.94 -7.40 4.16
C SER A 458 18.01 -7.36 5.38
N ARG A 459 16.71 -7.12 5.17
CA ARG A 459 15.67 -7.16 6.21
C ARG A 459 15.00 -8.54 6.25
N TYR A 460 14.88 -9.18 5.11
CA TYR A 460 14.47 -10.57 4.95
C TYR A 460 15.50 -11.53 5.54
N SER A 461 16.80 -11.37 5.25
CA SER A 461 17.84 -12.31 5.68
C SER A 461 17.97 -12.48 7.19
N ILE A 462 17.75 -11.40 7.95
CA ILE A 462 17.71 -11.40 9.43
C ILE A 462 16.31 -11.60 10.01
N SER A 463 15.27 -11.77 9.17
CA SER A 463 13.90 -12.01 9.63
C SER A 463 13.71 -13.47 10.06
N LYS A 464 12.71 -13.72 10.90
CA LYS A 464 12.30 -15.10 11.18
C LYS A 464 11.91 -15.86 9.90
N VAL A 465 11.25 -15.23 8.93
CA VAL A 465 10.88 -15.87 7.66
C VAL A 465 12.14 -16.35 6.91
N GLY A 466 13.20 -15.54 6.87
CA GLY A 466 14.47 -15.92 6.25
C GLY A 466 15.27 -16.97 7.04
N CYS A 467 15.13 -17.01 8.38
CA CYS A 467 15.67 -18.11 9.19
C CYS A 467 14.92 -19.43 8.97
N ASP A 468 13.59 -19.37 8.83
CA ASP A 468 12.73 -20.54 8.67
C ASP A 468 12.78 -21.09 7.21
N ASP A 469 13.02 -20.23 6.20
CA ASP A 469 13.12 -20.58 4.77
C ASP A 469 14.52 -21.06 4.35
N LEU A 470 15.57 -20.61 5.05
CA LEU A 470 16.98 -20.97 4.80
C LEU A 470 17.71 -21.27 6.13
N PRO A 471 17.34 -22.37 6.83
CA PRO A 471 17.94 -22.75 8.10
C PRO A 471 19.43 -23.07 7.96
N GLY A 472 20.23 -22.72 8.97
CA GLY A 472 21.68 -22.96 8.99
C GLY A 472 22.52 -22.01 8.12
N LEU A 473 21.98 -21.50 7.01
CA LEU A 473 22.70 -20.56 6.13
C LEU A 473 22.94 -19.21 6.82
N ASP A 474 24.12 -18.62 6.65
CA ASP A 474 24.46 -17.29 7.19
C ASP A 474 23.56 -16.18 6.57
N PRO A 475 23.00 -15.25 7.38
CA PRO A 475 22.25 -14.09 6.88
C PRO A 475 22.95 -13.26 5.79
N ILE A 476 24.28 -13.28 5.71
CA ILE A 476 25.10 -12.62 4.67
C ILE A 476 24.90 -13.25 3.28
N TYR A 477 24.56 -14.54 3.19
CA TYR A 477 24.32 -15.22 1.89
C TYR A 477 22.83 -15.29 1.53
N ARG A 478 21.92 -15.26 2.51
CA ARG A 478 20.46 -15.24 2.28
C ARG A 478 19.99 -14.04 1.44
N SER A 479 20.70 -12.91 1.49
CA SER A 479 20.43 -11.75 0.62
C SER A 479 20.72 -12.04 -0.85
N ALA A 480 21.84 -12.70 -1.16
CA ALA A 480 22.18 -13.14 -2.52
C ALA A 480 21.18 -14.21 -3.03
N VAL A 481 20.78 -15.16 -2.18
CA VAL A 481 19.71 -16.13 -2.50
C VAL A 481 18.39 -15.42 -2.82
N SER A 482 18.01 -14.39 -2.05
CA SER A 482 16.82 -13.58 -2.31
C SER A 482 16.89 -12.83 -3.63
N ILE A 483 18.08 -12.33 -4.03
CA ILE A 483 18.29 -11.65 -5.31
C ILE A 483 18.11 -12.63 -6.49
N ALA A 484 18.65 -13.85 -6.39
CA ALA A 484 18.44 -14.89 -7.41
C ALA A 484 16.97 -15.34 -7.49
N ARG A 485 16.35 -15.63 -6.34
CA ARG A 485 14.95 -16.12 -6.28
C ARG A 485 13.93 -15.11 -6.79
N ARG A 486 14.17 -13.80 -6.67
CA ARG A 486 13.35 -12.74 -7.30
C ARG A 486 13.28 -12.87 -8.83
N VAL A 487 14.32 -13.40 -9.48
CA VAL A 487 14.34 -13.59 -10.94
C VAL A 487 13.63 -14.87 -11.34
N LEU A 488 13.88 -15.95 -10.60
CA LEU A 488 13.20 -17.24 -10.76
C LEU A 488 11.68 -17.11 -10.59
N ASP A 489 11.22 -16.52 -9.48
CA ASP A 489 9.81 -16.22 -9.23
C ASP A 489 9.65 -14.96 -8.35
N PRO A 490 9.33 -13.80 -8.94
CA PRO A 490 9.12 -12.55 -8.21
C PRO A 490 8.05 -12.69 -7.10
N LEU A 491 6.96 -13.41 -7.39
CA LEU A 491 5.80 -13.46 -6.50
C LEU A 491 6.11 -14.20 -5.20
N SER A 492 6.68 -15.41 -5.25
CA SER A 492 6.95 -16.20 -4.03
C SER A 492 8.11 -15.69 -3.19
N GLU A 493 9.00 -14.86 -3.75
CA GLU A 493 10.10 -14.25 -3.00
C GLU A 493 9.73 -12.88 -2.41
N TYR A 494 9.06 -11.97 -3.16
CA TYR A 494 8.71 -10.64 -2.65
C TYR A 494 7.67 -10.68 -1.51
N ILE A 495 6.79 -11.70 -1.45
CA ILE A 495 5.85 -11.88 -0.32
C ILE A 495 6.55 -12.11 1.03
N LYS A 496 7.83 -12.51 1.05
CA LYS A 496 8.62 -12.75 2.27
C LYS A 496 9.06 -11.44 2.95
N ILE A 497 8.78 -10.27 2.37
CA ILE A 497 9.30 -8.96 2.78
C ILE A 497 8.22 -8.10 3.48
N ASP A 498 8.59 -7.38 4.55
CA ASP A 498 7.71 -6.34 5.17
C ASP A 498 7.54 -5.16 4.18
N PRO A 499 6.31 -4.67 3.94
CA PRO A 499 6.04 -3.68 2.89
C PRO A 499 6.82 -2.38 3.06
N LYS A 500 7.16 -2.02 4.31
CA LYS A 500 7.95 -0.83 4.63
C LYS A 500 9.42 -0.94 4.18
N HIS A 501 9.83 -2.08 3.63
CA HIS A 501 11.19 -2.33 3.13
C HIS A 501 11.25 -2.65 1.62
N VAL A 502 10.12 -2.69 0.90
CA VAL A 502 10.07 -3.01 -0.54
C VAL A 502 10.57 -1.84 -1.41
N GLY A 503 10.49 -0.58 -0.93
CA GLY A 503 11.18 0.57 -1.56
C GLY A 503 10.39 1.31 -2.66
N ILE A 504 9.23 0.79 -3.05
CA ILE A 504 8.46 1.20 -4.23
C ILE A 504 7.36 2.25 -3.96
N GLY A 505 7.15 2.66 -2.71
CA GLY A 505 6.08 3.60 -2.34
C GLY A 505 6.57 5.02 -2.08
N MET A 506 5.94 6.02 -2.70
CA MET A 506 6.16 7.43 -2.36
C MET A 506 5.83 7.66 -0.88
N TYR A 507 6.78 8.27 -0.14
CA TYR A 507 6.64 8.53 1.31
C TYR A 507 6.22 7.31 2.15
N GLN A 508 6.53 6.08 1.70
CA GLN A 508 6.12 4.80 2.34
C GLN A 508 6.47 4.67 3.83
N HIS A 509 7.46 5.43 4.32
CA HIS A 509 7.86 5.40 5.72
C HIS A 509 7.06 6.37 6.60
N ASP A 510 6.43 7.37 5.99
CA ASP A 510 5.64 8.44 6.61
C ASP A 510 4.14 8.08 6.67
N LEU A 511 3.68 7.20 5.76
CA LEU A 511 2.31 6.62 5.78
C LEU A 511 2.07 5.73 7.01
N ALA A 512 0.81 5.61 7.42
CA ALA A 512 0.40 4.78 8.55
C ALA A 512 0.67 3.28 8.27
N LYS A 513 1.40 2.60 9.17
CA LYS A 513 1.80 1.19 8.97
C LYS A 513 0.60 0.26 8.74
N THR A 514 -0.51 0.50 9.43
CA THR A 514 -1.76 -0.27 9.31
C THR A 514 -2.38 -0.16 7.92
N GLU A 515 -2.44 1.05 7.35
CA GLU A 515 -2.99 1.30 6.01
C GLU A 515 -2.07 0.69 4.93
N LEU A 516 -0.75 0.90 5.03
CA LEU A 516 0.24 0.31 4.11
C LEU A 516 0.22 -1.23 4.13
N THR A 517 0.02 -1.82 5.32
CA THR A 517 -0.04 -3.28 5.50
C THR A 517 -1.33 -3.85 4.91
N ALA A 518 -2.47 -3.19 5.12
CA ALA A 518 -3.75 -3.59 4.54
C ALA A 518 -3.74 -3.51 3.00
N VAL A 519 -3.14 -2.45 2.42
CA VAL A 519 -2.98 -2.34 0.96
C VAL A 519 -2.05 -3.42 0.42
N ARG A 520 -0.91 -3.70 1.08
CA ARG A 520 -0.06 -4.86 0.72
C ARG A 520 -0.87 -6.16 0.73
N ASP A 521 -1.56 -6.45 1.82
CA ASP A 521 -2.23 -7.73 2.00
C ASP A 521 -3.38 -7.91 0.99
N SER A 522 -4.06 -6.83 0.60
CA SER A 522 -5.03 -6.84 -0.50
C SER A 522 -4.37 -7.09 -1.87
N VAL A 523 -3.24 -6.45 -2.18
CA VAL A 523 -2.52 -6.66 -3.45
C VAL A 523 -1.87 -8.04 -3.50
N PHE A 524 -1.40 -8.57 -2.37
CA PHE A 524 -0.94 -9.96 -2.25
C PHE A 524 -2.10 -10.93 -2.45
N GLU A 525 -3.27 -10.71 -1.83
CA GLU A 525 -4.45 -11.57 -2.02
C GLU A 525 -4.91 -11.58 -3.48
N GLU A 526 -4.91 -10.42 -4.12
CA GLU A 526 -5.16 -10.25 -5.55
C GLU A 526 -4.13 -11.01 -6.39
N CYS A 527 -2.84 -10.68 -6.31
CA CYS A 527 -1.81 -11.25 -7.19
C CYS A 527 -1.66 -12.77 -7.01
N VAL A 528 -1.66 -13.28 -5.76
CA VAL A 528 -1.53 -14.73 -5.50
C VAL A 528 -2.76 -15.49 -5.98
N SER A 529 -3.96 -14.95 -5.81
CA SER A 529 -5.18 -15.61 -6.29
C SER A 529 -5.30 -15.53 -7.82
N PHE A 530 -4.96 -14.40 -8.44
CA PHE A 530 -5.02 -14.23 -9.89
C PHE A 530 -3.96 -15.04 -10.64
N VAL A 531 -2.74 -15.14 -10.11
CA VAL A 531 -1.72 -16.08 -10.62
C VAL A 531 -2.13 -17.53 -10.34
N GLY A 532 -2.77 -17.79 -9.20
CA GLY A 532 -3.18 -19.11 -8.73
C GLY A 532 -1.99 -19.95 -8.27
N VAL A 533 -2.21 -20.89 -7.34
CA VAL A 533 -1.11 -21.69 -6.76
C VAL A 533 -1.39 -23.19 -6.79
N ASN A 534 -0.35 -23.98 -7.09
CA ASN A 534 -0.41 -25.43 -6.99
C ASN A 534 -0.45 -25.85 -5.51
N LEU A 535 -1.55 -26.49 -5.08
CA LEU A 535 -1.83 -26.89 -3.71
C LEU A 535 -0.81 -27.89 -3.14
N ASN A 536 -0.17 -28.70 -3.98
CA ASN A 536 0.78 -29.72 -3.57
C ASN A 536 2.21 -29.21 -3.36
N THR A 537 2.63 -28.19 -4.12
CA THR A 537 4.02 -27.66 -4.07
C THR A 537 4.13 -26.32 -3.35
N CYS A 538 3.07 -25.51 -3.31
CA CYS A 538 3.13 -24.15 -2.74
C CYS A 538 3.56 -24.09 -1.27
N SER A 539 4.16 -22.96 -0.89
CA SER A 539 4.58 -22.65 0.48
C SER A 539 3.43 -22.12 1.34
N SER A 540 3.58 -22.18 2.67
CA SER A 540 2.61 -21.58 3.60
C SER A 540 2.47 -20.05 3.42
N GLN A 541 3.52 -19.37 2.94
CA GLN A 541 3.51 -17.92 2.69
C GLN A 541 2.66 -17.57 1.47
N LEU A 542 2.66 -18.41 0.42
CA LEU A 542 1.72 -18.27 -0.69
C LEU A 542 0.28 -18.56 -0.24
N LEU A 543 0.06 -19.72 0.41
CA LEU A 543 -1.28 -20.16 0.81
C LEU A 543 -2.03 -19.16 1.70
N GLN A 544 -1.34 -18.41 2.57
CA GLN A 544 -2.02 -17.44 3.44
C GLN A 544 -2.62 -16.26 2.67
N HIS A 545 -2.16 -16.00 1.44
CA HIS A 545 -2.64 -14.97 0.53
C HIS A 545 -3.52 -15.54 -0.60
N VAL A 546 -3.82 -16.85 -0.63
CA VAL A 546 -4.91 -17.34 -1.48
C VAL A 546 -6.24 -16.91 -0.86
N SER A 547 -7.15 -16.43 -1.70
CA SER A 547 -8.37 -15.80 -1.26
C SER A 547 -9.20 -16.64 -0.30
N GLY A 548 -9.67 -16.01 0.79
CA GLY A 548 -10.45 -16.65 1.84
C GLY A 548 -9.67 -17.60 2.79
N LEU A 549 -8.40 -17.96 2.52
CA LEU A 549 -7.62 -18.83 3.40
C LEU A 549 -7.09 -18.10 4.64
N GLY A 550 -6.11 -17.22 4.49
CA GLY A 550 -5.39 -16.63 5.62
C GLY A 550 -4.48 -17.62 6.37
N LYS A 551 -3.61 -17.10 7.22
CA LYS A 551 -2.51 -17.85 7.85
C LYS A 551 -2.92 -19.15 8.55
N GLN A 552 -3.97 -19.13 9.36
CA GLN A 552 -4.40 -20.33 10.12
C GLN A 552 -4.82 -21.48 9.21
N LYS A 553 -5.49 -21.20 8.08
CA LYS A 553 -5.94 -22.23 7.13
C LYS A 553 -4.80 -22.70 6.22
N ALA A 554 -3.88 -21.81 5.87
CA ALA A 554 -2.63 -22.18 5.20
C ALA A 554 -1.81 -23.18 6.03
N GLU A 555 -1.60 -22.90 7.32
CA GLU A 555 -0.95 -23.84 8.22
C GLU A 555 -1.69 -25.18 8.33
N ALA A 556 -3.03 -25.17 8.36
CA ALA A 556 -3.84 -26.38 8.40
C ALA A 556 -3.72 -27.22 7.11
N ILE A 557 -3.67 -26.59 5.94
CA ILE A 557 -3.42 -27.24 4.65
C ILE A 557 -2.03 -27.88 4.61
N ILE A 558 -0.98 -27.17 5.05
CA ILE A 558 0.38 -27.73 5.11
C ILE A 558 0.45 -28.91 6.09
N LYS A 559 -0.19 -28.81 7.26
CA LYS A 559 -0.30 -29.92 8.23
C LYS A 559 -1.08 -31.12 7.67
N HIS A 560 -2.12 -30.88 6.87
CA HIS A 560 -2.86 -31.94 6.16
C HIS A 560 -1.97 -32.62 5.10
N ARG A 561 -1.30 -31.82 4.26
CA ARG A 561 -0.37 -32.29 3.21
C ARG A 561 0.76 -33.16 3.78
N ALA A 562 1.34 -32.73 4.90
CA ALA A 562 2.40 -33.47 5.59
C ALA A 562 1.92 -34.77 6.27
N LYS A 563 0.62 -34.90 6.57
CA LYS A 563 0.06 -36.09 7.28
C LYS A 563 -0.58 -37.10 6.33
N LEU A 564 -1.23 -36.64 5.26
CA LEU A 564 -2.06 -37.46 4.37
C LEU A 564 -1.56 -37.47 2.92
N GLY A 565 -0.41 -36.84 2.64
CA GLY A 565 0.20 -36.76 1.33
C GLY A 565 -0.43 -35.68 0.44
N GLN A 566 -0.21 -35.81 -0.88
CA GLN A 566 -0.71 -34.89 -1.90
C GLN A 566 -2.25 -34.90 -1.96
N PHE A 567 -2.82 -33.73 -2.25
CA PHE A 567 -4.21 -33.59 -2.66
C PHE A 567 -4.38 -34.06 -4.12
N ARG A 568 -5.43 -34.84 -4.37
CA ARG A 568 -5.82 -35.38 -5.68
C ARG A 568 -6.96 -34.59 -6.34
N ASN A 569 -7.81 -33.98 -5.51
CA ASN A 569 -8.88 -33.07 -5.93
C ASN A 569 -9.10 -31.97 -4.88
N ARG A 570 -9.72 -30.87 -5.31
CA ARG A 570 -10.08 -29.71 -4.49
C ARG A 570 -11.04 -30.10 -3.36
N LYS A 571 -11.96 -31.04 -3.59
CA LYS A 571 -13.02 -31.41 -2.63
C LYS A 571 -12.44 -31.95 -1.31
N GLN A 572 -11.23 -32.52 -1.31
CA GLN A 572 -10.51 -32.89 -0.09
C GLN A 572 -10.23 -31.71 0.87
N LEU A 573 -10.20 -30.46 0.40
CA LEU A 573 -10.05 -29.29 1.28
C LEU A 573 -11.16 -29.19 2.34
N LEU A 574 -12.36 -29.71 2.06
CA LEU A 574 -13.49 -29.76 3.00
C LEU A 574 -13.28 -30.75 4.17
N GLN A 575 -12.22 -31.56 4.13
CA GLN A 575 -11.80 -32.44 5.24
C GLN A 575 -10.97 -31.70 6.30
N ILE A 576 -10.60 -30.43 6.04
CA ILE A 576 -9.74 -29.62 6.91
C ILE A 576 -10.60 -28.74 7.83
N ASN A 577 -10.41 -28.91 9.14
CA ASN A 577 -11.03 -28.06 10.16
C ASN A 577 -10.79 -26.57 9.89
N GLY A 578 -11.87 -25.80 9.73
CA GLY A 578 -11.83 -24.37 9.39
C GLY A 578 -12.04 -24.04 7.92
N ILE A 579 -12.04 -25.02 7.01
CA ILE A 579 -12.42 -24.86 5.60
C ILE A 579 -13.87 -25.36 5.41
N GLY A 580 -14.82 -24.55 5.86
CA GLY A 580 -16.25 -24.76 5.57
C GLY A 580 -16.63 -24.35 4.15
N GLN A 581 -17.87 -24.63 3.74
CA GLN A 581 -18.32 -24.49 2.34
C GLN A 581 -18.12 -23.08 1.75
N HIS A 582 -18.29 -22.02 2.55
CA HIS A 582 -18.01 -20.64 2.11
C HIS A 582 -16.52 -20.39 1.84
N VAL A 583 -15.65 -20.85 2.75
CA VAL A 583 -14.20 -20.74 2.59
C VAL A 583 -13.74 -21.51 1.35
N TYR A 584 -14.27 -22.72 1.16
CA TYR A 584 -14.03 -23.53 -0.03
C TYR A 584 -14.45 -22.78 -1.30
N LYS A 585 -15.66 -22.22 -1.36
CA LYS A 585 -16.14 -21.39 -2.48
C LYS A 585 -15.18 -20.23 -2.78
N MET A 586 -14.64 -19.55 -1.75
CA MET A 586 -13.71 -18.43 -1.94
C MET A 586 -12.32 -18.87 -2.46
N CYS A 587 -11.80 -20.02 -2.05
CA CYS A 587 -10.42 -20.41 -2.37
C CYS A 587 -10.27 -21.37 -3.56
N CYS A 588 -11.25 -22.24 -3.84
CA CYS A 588 -11.00 -23.46 -4.62
C CYS A 588 -10.63 -23.20 -6.08
N GLY A 589 -11.25 -22.22 -6.75
CA GLY A 589 -10.87 -21.82 -8.12
C GLY A 589 -9.51 -21.10 -8.25
N PHE A 590 -8.79 -20.88 -7.14
CA PHE A 590 -7.43 -20.30 -7.13
C PHE A 590 -6.35 -21.33 -6.73
N LEU A 591 -6.76 -22.55 -6.40
CA LEU A 591 -5.90 -23.66 -6.00
C LEU A 591 -5.87 -24.71 -7.12
N ARG A 592 -4.69 -25.02 -7.65
CA ARG A 592 -4.51 -26.00 -8.73
C ARG A 592 -3.96 -27.32 -8.22
N ILE A 593 -4.31 -28.41 -8.90
CA ILE A 593 -3.74 -29.75 -8.70
C ILE A 593 -3.40 -30.29 -10.09
N TYR A 594 -2.12 -30.49 -10.40
CA TYR A 594 -1.69 -30.99 -11.70
C TYR A 594 -1.57 -32.52 -11.67
N ALA A 595 -2.38 -33.21 -12.49
CA ALA A 595 -2.44 -34.67 -12.51
C ALA A 595 -1.08 -35.35 -12.81
N ALA A 596 -0.18 -34.69 -13.54
CA ALA A 596 1.16 -35.18 -13.83
C ALA A 596 2.05 -35.34 -12.58
N GLU A 597 1.78 -34.59 -11.50
CA GLU A 597 2.55 -34.63 -10.25
C GLU A 597 2.07 -35.72 -9.27
N LEU A 598 0.97 -36.43 -9.57
CA LEU A 598 0.30 -37.37 -8.67
C LEU A 598 0.87 -38.81 -8.71
N ASN A 599 1.93 -39.03 -9.49
CA ASN A 599 2.52 -40.35 -9.72
C ASN A 599 3.69 -40.64 -8.79
N GLU A 600 3.47 -41.50 -7.80
CA GLU A 600 4.28 -42.73 -7.56
C GLU A 600 3.80 -43.50 -6.31
N GLN A 601 3.29 -42.80 -5.28
CA GLN A 601 2.93 -43.42 -4.00
C GLN A 601 1.64 -44.25 -4.03
N ARG A 602 1.74 -45.49 -4.56
CA ARG A 602 0.79 -46.58 -4.31
C ARG A 602 0.95 -47.17 -2.89
N GLN A 603 0.71 -46.36 -1.85
CA GLN A 603 0.60 -46.84 -0.48
C GLN A 603 -0.73 -46.42 0.16
N ILE A 604 -1.83 -47.07 -0.26
CA ILE A 604 -3.13 -46.95 0.40
C ILE A 604 -3.24 -48.05 1.46
N GLY A 605 -2.70 -47.79 2.64
CA GLY A 605 -2.97 -48.60 3.83
C GLY A 605 -4.38 -48.37 4.35
N THR A 606 -5.26 -49.36 4.20
CA THR A 606 -6.45 -49.60 5.06
C THR A 606 -7.32 -48.39 5.45
N LEU A 607 -7.61 -47.48 4.52
CA LEU A 607 -8.63 -46.43 4.67
C LEU A 607 -10.06 -46.96 4.43
N LYS A 608 -11.07 -46.31 5.01
CA LYS A 608 -12.43 -46.86 5.13
C LYS A 608 -13.30 -46.48 3.92
N ARG A 609 -14.25 -47.34 3.57
CA ARG A 609 -15.19 -47.15 2.43
C ARG A 609 -15.96 -45.81 2.40
N LYS A 610 -16.03 -45.06 3.52
CA LYS A 610 -16.64 -43.72 3.56
C LYS A 610 -15.82 -42.64 2.83
N ASP A 611 -14.50 -42.83 2.73
CA ASP A 611 -13.57 -41.79 2.23
C ASP A 611 -13.49 -41.79 0.68
N SER A 612 -14.01 -42.85 0.04
CA SER A 612 -13.99 -43.08 -1.42
C SER A 612 -14.54 -41.91 -2.25
N LYS A 613 -15.49 -41.13 -1.72
CA LYS A 613 -16.10 -39.98 -2.42
C LYS A 613 -15.12 -38.82 -2.71
N TYR A 614 -13.91 -38.87 -2.16
CA TYR A 614 -12.90 -37.82 -2.26
C TYR A 614 -11.56 -38.34 -2.84
N MET A 615 -11.52 -39.53 -3.46
CA MET A 615 -10.28 -40.19 -3.88
C MET A 615 -9.90 -40.02 -5.35
N ASP A 616 -10.88 -39.68 -6.20
CA ASP A 616 -10.69 -39.58 -7.65
C ASP A 616 -9.95 -38.29 -8.04
N VAL A 617 -9.19 -38.35 -9.13
CA VAL A 617 -8.54 -37.17 -9.74
C VAL A 617 -9.56 -36.46 -10.64
N ASP A 618 -9.58 -35.14 -10.61
CA ASP A 618 -10.52 -34.31 -11.40
C ASP A 618 -9.69 -33.42 -12.34
N ALA A 619 -9.77 -33.64 -13.66
CA ALA A 619 -8.94 -32.91 -14.63
C ALA A 619 -9.17 -31.38 -14.58
N LEU A 620 -10.37 -30.93 -14.21
CA LEU A 620 -10.68 -29.50 -14.11
C LEU A 620 -9.96 -28.80 -12.95
N ASP A 621 -9.49 -29.54 -11.95
CA ASP A 621 -8.74 -28.98 -10.82
C ASP A 621 -7.33 -28.48 -11.22
N ALA A 622 -6.87 -28.76 -12.44
CA ALA A 622 -5.66 -28.18 -13.04
C ALA A 622 -5.88 -26.78 -13.66
N THR A 623 -7.13 -26.30 -13.75
CA THR A 623 -7.51 -25.05 -14.44
C THR A 623 -8.01 -23.97 -13.46
N SER A 624 -8.13 -22.71 -13.88
CA SER A 624 -8.82 -21.68 -13.12
C SER A 624 -10.37 -21.71 -13.26
N ILE A 625 -10.95 -22.80 -13.77
CA ILE A 625 -12.41 -23.01 -13.77
C ILE A 625 -12.87 -23.28 -12.33
N HIS A 626 -13.95 -22.63 -11.89
CA HIS A 626 -14.49 -22.79 -10.55
C HIS A 626 -15.38 -24.04 -10.43
N PRO A 627 -15.29 -24.84 -9.35
CA PRO A 627 -16.16 -25.99 -9.12
C PRO A 627 -17.68 -25.74 -9.18
N GLU A 628 -18.16 -24.51 -9.07
CA GLU A 628 -19.58 -24.17 -9.24
C GLU A 628 -20.06 -24.17 -10.71
N THR A 629 -19.14 -24.12 -11.68
CA THR A 629 -19.45 -24.20 -13.13
C THR A 629 -19.09 -25.55 -13.75
N TYR A 630 -18.67 -26.55 -12.97
CA TYR A 630 -18.32 -27.87 -13.50
C TYR A 630 -19.49 -28.56 -14.23
N GLU A 631 -20.73 -28.36 -13.78
CA GLU A 631 -21.93 -28.88 -14.47
C GLU A 631 -22.15 -28.26 -15.87
N ILE A 632 -21.61 -27.06 -16.13
CA ILE A 632 -21.59 -26.45 -17.46
C ILE A 632 -20.54 -27.13 -18.35
N VAL A 633 -19.34 -27.39 -17.79
CA VAL A 633 -18.28 -28.11 -18.50
C VAL A 633 -18.75 -29.52 -18.87
N ASP A 634 -19.40 -30.24 -17.95
CA ASP A 634 -19.93 -31.57 -18.21
C ASP A 634 -20.97 -31.55 -19.36
N LYS A 635 -21.85 -30.55 -19.44
CA LYS A 635 -22.80 -30.40 -20.57
C LYS A 635 -22.06 -30.19 -21.90
N LEU A 636 -21.01 -29.36 -21.91
CA LEU A 636 -20.19 -29.08 -23.10
C LEU A 636 -19.44 -30.33 -23.57
N LEU A 637 -18.83 -31.08 -22.66
CA LEU A 637 -18.12 -32.31 -22.98
C LEU A 637 -19.07 -33.41 -23.46
N ASN A 638 -20.23 -33.60 -22.81
CA ASN A 638 -21.25 -34.55 -23.27
C ASN A 638 -21.78 -34.21 -24.68
N HIS A 639 -21.97 -32.92 -25.01
CA HIS A 639 -22.34 -32.48 -26.36
C HIS A 639 -21.27 -32.84 -27.40
N LEU A 640 -20.00 -32.80 -27.00
CA LEU A 640 -18.83 -33.19 -27.81
C LEU A 640 -18.49 -34.70 -27.74
N LYS A 641 -19.25 -35.50 -26.98
CA LYS A 641 -19.01 -36.93 -26.70
C LYS A 641 -17.64 -37.22 -26.06
N LEU A 642 -17.20 -36.33 -25.17
CA LEU A 642 -15.98 -36.47 -24.36
C LEU A 642 -16.35 -36.67 -22.88
N ASP A 643 -15.51 -37.39 -22.14
CA ASP A 643 -15.52 -37.43 -20.69
C ASP A 643 -14.61 -36.33 -20.09
N ARG A 644 -14.84 -35.96 -18.83
CA ARG A 644 -13.99 -35.00 -18.11
C ARG A 644 -12.52 -35.44 -18.05
N MET A 645 -12.25 -36.74 -17.92
CA MET A 645 -10.89 -37.28 -17.85
C MET A 645 -10.19 -37.34 -19.22
N ASP A 646 -10.92 -37.20 -20.33
CA ASP A 646 -10.30 -37.08 -21.66
C ASP A 646 -9.49 -35.79 -21.78
N LEU A 647 -9.84 -34.73 -21.02
CA LEU A 647 -9.13 -33.44 -20.99
C LEU A 647 -7.67 -33.53 -20.51
N LEU A 648 -7.23 -34.68 -19.98
CA LEU A 648 -5.80 -34.95 -19.74
C LEU A 648 -5.01 -35.03 -21.06
N ARG A 649 -5.64 -35.47 -22.16
CA ARG A 649 -5.03 -35.59 -23.49
C ARG A 649 -5.17 -34.28 -24.29
N ALA A 650 -4.18 -33.94 -25.09
CA ALA A 650 -4.16 -32.66 -25.83
C ALA A 650 -5.25 -32.62 -26.91
N GLU A 651 -5.45 -33.74 -27.59
CA GLU A 651 -6.36 -33.92 -28.72
C GLU A 651 -7.82 -33.66 -28.34
N ALA A 652 -8.20 -34.03 -27.11
CA ALA A 652 -9.52 -33.77 -26.54
C ALA A 652 -9.72 -32.28 -26.22
N ARG A 653 -8.69 -31.62 -25.64
CA ARG A 653 -8.70 -30.17 -25.42
C ARG A 653 -8.82 -29.41 -26.74
N ASP A 654 -8.10 -29.83 -27.78
CA ASP A 654 -8.18 -29.25 -29.12
C ASP A 654 -9.57 -29.39 -29.75
N VAL A 655 -10.33 -30.47 -29.46
CA VAL A 655 -11.74 -30.57 -29.90
C VAL A 655 -12.61 -29.50 -29.23
N VAL A 656 -12.48 -29.32 -27.90
CA VAL A 656 -13.22 -28.27 -27.17
C VAL A 656 -12.84 -26.87 -27.66
N VAL A 657 -11.55 -26.60 -27.86
CA VAL A 657 -11.05 -25.29 -28.32
C VAL A 657 -11.49 -25.01 -29.77
N ARG A 658 -11.52 -26.01 -30.66
CA ARG A 658 -12.05 -25.85 -32.03
C ARG A 658 -13.57 -25.64 -32.05
N PHE A 659 -14.32 -26.28 -31.16
CA PHE A 659 -15.75 -25.99 -31.00
C PHE A 659 -15.97 -24.55 -30.52
N GLY A 660 -15.26 -24.13 -29.49
CA GLY A 660 -15.35 -22.77 -28.94
C GLY A 660 -14.96 -21.66 -29.92
N LYS A 661 -13.99 -21.92 -30.80
CA LYS A 661 -13.60 -20.98 -31.87
C LYS A 661 -14.61 -20.88 -33.01
N ASN A 662 -15.63 -21.75 -33.05
CA ASN A 662 -16.80 -21.57 -33.91
C ASN A 662 -17.91 -20.83 -33.15
N GLY A 663 -17.96 -19.50 -33.33
CA GLY A 663 -18.91 -18.64 -32.63
C GLY A 663 -20.38 -18.98 -32.87
N GLU A 664 -20.76 -19.50 -34.04
CA GLU A 664 -22.13 -19.96 -34.29
C GLU A 664 -22.50 -21.18 -33.43
N ASN A 665 -21.60 -22.16 -33.35
CA ASN A 665 -21.83 -23.35 -32.54
C ASN A 665 -21.88 -22.99 -31.04
N LEU A 666 -21.03 -22.06 -30.62
CA LEU A 666 -21.00 -21.60 -29.24
C LEU A 666 -22.26 -20.80 -28.86
N ALA A 667 -22.74 -19.92 -29.74
CA ALA A 667 -24.01 -19.21 -29.55
C ALA A 667 -25.20 -20.18 -29.47
N LYS A 668 -25.30 -21.14 -30.41
CA LYS A 668 -26.33 -22.20 -30.39
C LYS A 668 -26.26 -23.03 -29.09
N PHE A 669 -25.07 -23.25 -28.52
CA PHE A 669 -24.92 -23.92 -27.23
C PHE A 669 -25.34 -23.04 -26.04
N SER A 670 -24.95 -21.76 -26.03
CA SER A 670 -25.40 -20.73 -25.08
C SER A 670 -26.93 -20.71 -24.99
N ASP A 671 -27.59 -20.59 -26.14
CA ASP A 671 -29.04 -20.42 -26.22
C ASP A 671 -29.78 -21.68 -25.75
N ASN A 672 -29.33 -22.86 -26.18
CA ASN A 672 -29.94 -24.16 -25.83
C ASN A 672 -29.85 -24.50 -24.33
N TYR A 673 -28.85 -24.00 -23.61
CA TYR A 673 -28.63 -24.29 -22.19
C TYR A 673 -28.80 -23.09 -21.25
N HIS A 674 -29.09 -21.91 -21.81
CA HIS A 674 -29.21 -20.62 -21.10
C HIS A 674 -27.98 -20.28 -20.25
N ILE A 675 -26.79 -20.39 -20.86
CA ILE A 675 -25.49 -20.07 -20.25
C ILE A 675 -24.92 -18.84 -20.93
N ASP A 676 -24.37 -17.90 -20.16
CA ASP A 676 -23.76 -16.69 -20.72
C ASP A 676 -22.48 -16.99 -21.52
N MET A 677 -22.30 -16.24 -22.62
CA MET A 677 -21.18 -16.43 -23.54
C MET A 677 -19.80 -16.19 -22.88
N ASP A 678 -19.69 -15.28 -21.90
CA ASP A 678 -18.40 -15.01 -21.25
C ASP A 678 -17.96 -16.17 -20.35
N THR A 679 -18.89 -16.80 -19.60
CA THR A 679 -18.60 -18.02 -18.82
C THR A 679 -18.16 -19.16 -19.74
N LEU A 680 -18.78 -19.31 -20.93
CA LEU A 680 -18.33 -20.28 -21.93
C LEU A 680 -16.94 -19.95 -22.48
N ASN A 681 -16.70 -18.69 -22.88
CA ASN A 681 -15.39 -18.21 -23.35
C ASN A 681 -14.29 -18.38 -22.28
N PHE A 682 -14.61 -18.14 -21.01
CA PHE A 682 -13.72 -18.37 -19.87
C PHE A 682 -13.40 -19.86 -19.69
N ILE A 683 -14.40 -20.75 -19.78
CA ILE A 683 -14.19 -22.20 -19.73
C ILE A 683 -13.30 -22.67 -20.88
N ILE A 684 -13.58 -22.23 -22.11
CA ILE A 684 -12.82 -22.61 -23.32
C ILE A 684 -11.37 -22.14 -23.23
N SER A 685 -11.13 -20.87 -22.88
CA SER A 685 -9.77 -20.32 -22.75
C SER A 685 -8.97 -20.94 -21.59
N ASN A 686 -9.63 -21.41 -20.52
CA ASN A 686 -8.99 -22.19 -19.46
C ASN A 686 -8.61 -23.61 -19.92
N ILE A 687 -9.41 -24.23 -20.79
CA ILE A 687 -9.09 -25.53 -21.39
C ILE A 687 -7.98 -25.39 -22.45
N GLU A 688 -7.91 -24.24 -23.15
CA GLU A 688 -6.78 -23.91 -24.03
C GLU A 688 -5.47 -23.70 -23.25
N LYS A 689 -5.50 -22.95 -22.13
CA LYS A 689 -4.34 -22.72 -21.26
C LYS A 689 -4.09 -23.85 -20.23
N TYR A 690 -4.60 -25.06 -20.43
CA TYR A 690 -4.54 -26.16 -19.45
C TYR A 690 -3.11 -26.46 -18.97
N GLY A 691 -2.86 -26.28 -17.65
CA GLY A 691 -1.55 -26.47 -17.02
C GLY A 691 -0.54 -25.33 -17.21
N ASN A 692 -0.85 -24.35 -18.08
CA ASN A 692 -0.03 -23.19 -18.41
C ASN A 692 -0.82 -21.87 -18.27
N ASP A 693 -1.66 -21.75 -17.24
CA ASP A 693 -2.53 -20.59 -16.98
C ASP A 693 -1.92 -19.58 -15.96
N ASP A 694 -0.59 -19.48 -15.91
CA ASP A 694 0.11 -18.40 -15.20
C ASP A 694 0.01 -17.09 -15.98
N ILE A 695 -0.87 -16.20 -15.54
CA ILE A 695 -1.17 -14.93 -16.21
C ILE A 695 0.06 -14.03 -16.43
N ARG A 696 1.17 -14.25 -15.72
CA ARG A 696 2.41 -13.47 -15.85
C ARG A 696 3.19 -13.79 -17.12
N ASP A 697 2.84 -14.87 -17.82
CA ASP A 697 3.46 -15.16 -19.11
C ASP A 697 3.09 -14.13 -20.18
N ASP A 698 2.04 -13.32 -19.95
CA ASP A 698 1.62 -12.17 -20.77
C ASP A 698 2.26 -10.81 -20.31
N PHE A 699 3.10 -10.79 -19.26
CA PHE A 699 3.69 -9.58 -18.65
C PHE A 699 5.17 -9.34 -19.03
N ASN A 700 5.70 -8.15 -18.72
CA ASN A 700 7.11 -7.82 -18.85
C ASN A 700 8.00 -8.78 -18.05
N GLY A 701 9.01 -9.35 -18.71
CA GLY A 701 10.05 -10.16 -18.08
C GLY A 701 11.30 -9.38 -17.68
N TRP A 702 12.27 -10.11 -17.14
CA TRP A 702 13.56 -9.55 -16.75
C TRP A 702 14.39 -9.12 -17.97
N THR A 703 14.89 -7.89 -17.94
CA THR A 703 15.83 -7.38 -18.94
C THR A 703 17.23 -7.89 -18.63
N PHE A 704 17.74 -8.77 -19.49
CA PHE A 704 19.11 -9.26 -19.47
C PHE A 704 19.98 -8.48 -20.46
N VAL A 705 21.20 -8.15 -20.05
CA VAL A 705 22.21 -7.43 -20.83
C VAL A 705 23.59 -8.07 -20.69
N GLU A 706 24.48 -7.75 -21.62
CA GLU A 706 25.87 -8.21 -21.66
C GLU A 706 26.87 -7.07 -21.35
N SER A 707 26.40 -5.82 -21.32
CA SER A 707 27.22 -4.62 -21.11
C SER A 707 26.43 -3.47 -20.46
N VAL A 708 27.12 -2.54 -19.79
CA VAL A 708 26.56 -1.32 -19.18
C VAL A 708 27.29 -0.05 -19.61
N ASN A 709 26.62 1.10 -19.46
CA ASN A 709 27.16 2.43 -19.74
C ASN A 709 27.84 3.03 -18.50
N THR A 710 28.91 3.81 -18.67
CA THR A 710 29.52 4.59 -17.58
C THR A 710 28.88 5.98 -17.46
N PHE A 711 28.89 6.57 -16.26
CA PHE A 711 28.38 7.93 -16.08
C PHE A 711 29.13 8.96 -16.93
N ASP A 712 30.45 8.81 -17.04
CA ASP A 712 31.34 9.69 -17.82
C ASP A 712 31.08 9.63 -19.34
N SER A 713 30.35 8.62 -19.82
CA SER A 713 29.93 8.51 -21.22
C SER A 713 28.63 9.28 -21.53
N LEU A 714 27.96 9.85 -20.53
CA LEU A 714 26.70 10.58 -20.70
C LEU A 714 26.92 12.00 -21.23
N SER A 715 26.33 12.29 -22.39
CA SER A 715 26.17 13.67 -22.88
C SER A 715 24.70 14.07 -22.94
N VAL A 716 24.40 15.36 -22.78
CA VAL A 716 23.04 15.88 -23.00
C VAL A 716 22.66 15.65 -24.46
N GLY A 717 21.48 15.07 -24.69
CA GLY A 717 21.03 14.56 -25.99
C GLY A 717 21.23 13.05 -26.19
N SER A 718 22.10 12.38 -25.42
CA SER A 718 22.32 10.92 -25.49
C SER A 718 21.00 10.15 -25.42
N ILE A 719 20.78 9.24 -26.37
CA ILE A 719 19.60 8.36 -26.43
C ILE A 719 20.01 6.98 -25.92
N LEU A 720 19.37 6.52 -24.85
CA LEU A 720 19.66 5.26 -24.18
C LEU A 720 18.38 4.43 -24.01
N ILE A 721 18.55 3.13 -23.82
CA ILE A 721 17.48 2.24 -23.33
C ILE A 721 17.68 2.11 -21.82
N GLY A 722 16.62 2.30 -21.05
CA GLY A 722 16.62 2.13 -19.60
C GLY A 722 15.40 1.35 -19.12
N THR A 723 15.46 0.87 -17.87
CA THR A 723 14.42 0.07 -17.24
C THR A 723 13.68 0.89 -16.18
N VAL A 724 12.34 0.94 -16.25
CA VAL A 724 11.51 1.64 -15.25
C VAL A 724 11.63 0.94 -13.90
N ARG A 725 12.13 1.66 -12.88
CA ARG A 725 12.33 1.17 -11.51
C ARG A 725 11.15 1.46 -10.59
N ASN A 726 10.58 2.66 -10.73
CA ASN A 726 9.56 3.17 -9.82
C ASN A 726 8.72 4.25 -10.53
N ILE A 727 7.44 4.32 -10.22
CA ILE A 727 6.48 5.26 -10.84
C ILE A 727 5.86 6.13 -9.74
N ALA A 728 5.66 7.40 -10.04
CA ALA A 728 5.11 8.41 -9.15
C ALA A 728 4.11 9.32 -9.91
N PRO A 729 3.17 10.00 -9.22
CA PRO A 729 2.23 10.93 -9.87
C PRO A 729 2.88 12.13 -10.60
N PHE A 730 4.18 12.39 -10.39
CA PHE A 730 4.95 13.42 -11.08
C PHE A 730 5.91 12.88 -12.16
N GLY A 731 5.99 11.57 -12.37
CA GLY A 731 6.98 10.99 -13.29
C GLY A 731 7.41 9.56 -12.95
N ALA A 732 8.34 9.01 -13.74
CA ALA A 732 8.95 7.70 -13.52
C ALA A 732 10.46 7.81 -13.31
N PHE A 733 11.02 6.85 -12.58
CA PHE A 733 12.45 6.69 -12.34
C PHE A 733 12.95 5.53 -13.21
N VAL A 734 14.01 5.78 -13.98
CA VAL A 734 14.50 4.87 -15.03
C VAL A 734 16.00 4.67 -14.87
N ASP A 735 16.40 3.42 -14.68
CA ASP A 735 17.79 3.01 -14.62
C ASP A 735 18.34 2.83 -16.05
N ILE A 736 19.41 3.55 -16.38
CA ILE A 736 20.11 3.52 -17.68
C ILE A 736 21.50 2.86 -17.59
N GLY A 737 21.76 2.10 -16.51
CA GLY A 737 23.00 1.35 -16.27
C GLY A 737 24.13 2.14 -15.60
N VAL A 738 23.91 3.43 -15.29
CA VAL A 738 24.95 4.37 -14.82
C VAL A 738 25.04 4.50 -13.29
N GLY A 739 24.37 3.61 -12.54
CA GLY A 739 24.33 3.61 -11.08
C GLY A 739 23.40 4.67 -10.44
N VAL A 740 22.67 5.44 -11.26
CA VAL A 740 21.76 6.51 -10.82
C VAL A 740 20.50 6.51 -11.68
N ASP A 741 19.33 6.44 -11.04
CA ASP A 741 18.03 6.55 -11.73
C ASP A 741 17.84 7.96 -12.32
N GLY A 742 17.53 8.03 -13.61
CA GLY A 742 17.07 9.26 -14.25
C GLY A 742 15.57 9.47 -14.06
N MET A 743 15.15 10.73 -13.91
CA MET A 743 13.74 11.08 -13.72
C MET A 743 13.11 11.52 -15.05
N LEU A 744 12.17 10.72 -15.56
CA LEU A 744 11.19 11.11 -16.57
C LEU A 744 10.06 11.89 -15.90
N ASN A 745 9.90 13.17 -16.23
CA ASN A 745 8.75 13.98 -15.76
C ASN A 745 7.45 13.49 -16.42
N SER A 746 6.32 13.45 -15.71
CA SER A 746 5.02 13.05 -16.27
C SER A 746 4.63 13.82 -17.54
N ASN A 747 4.94 15.12 -17.61
CA ASN A 747 4.73 15.92 -18.83
C ASN A 747 5.53 15.42 -20.05
N ALA A 748 6.67 14.75 -19.82
CA ALA A 748 7.53 14.19 -20.87
C ALA A 748 7.24 12.71 -21.19
N ILE A 749 6.32 12.07 -20.45
CA ILE A 749 5.82 10.70 -20.71
C ILE A 749 4.65 10.73 -21.71
N GLY A 750 4.00 11.88 -21.91
CA GLY A 750 2.97 12.05 -22.95
C GLY A 750 1.67 11.27 -22.71
N GLY A 751 1.42 10.83 -21.47
CA GLY A 751 0.25 10.02 -21.11
C GLY A 751 0.39 8.52 -21.39
N ILE A 752 1.55 8.06 -21.89
CA ILE A 752 1.83 6.63 -22.08
C ILE A 752 1.82 5.92 -20.71
N PRO A 753 1.05 4.83 -20.51
CA PRO A 753 1.14 4.02 -19.31
C PRO A 753 2.52 3.35 -19.27
N LEU A 754 3.24 3.56 -18.17
CA LEU A 754 4.48 2.86 -17.86
C LEU A 754 4.22 1.80 -16.79
N HIS A 755 4.98 0.71 -16.85
CA HIS A 755 5.00 -0.36 -15.85
C HIS A 755 6.40 -0.56 -15.28
N ILE A 756 6.51 -1.09 -14.07
CA ILE A 756 7.82 -1.48 -13.51
C ILE A 756 8.45 -2.61 -14.35
N ASN A 757 9.79 -2.59 -14.44
CA ASN A 757 10.62 -3.43 -15.32
C ASN A 757 10.37 -3.27 -16.83
N GLN A 758 9.53 -2.32 -17.28
CA GLN A 758 9.40 -1.99 -18.70
C GLN A 758 10.68 -1.31 -19.23
N GLN A 759 11.12 -1.70 -20.42
CA GLN A 759 12.15 -0.97 -21.16
C GLN A 759 11.57 0.28 -21.81
N VAL A 760 12.26 1.41 -21.68
CA VAL A 760 11.91 2.69 -22.28
C VAL A 760 13.14 3.33 -22.94
N ARG A 761 12.95 3.92 -24.14
CA ARG A 761 14.01 4.68 -24.82
C ARG A 761 13.93 6.15 -24.39
N VAL A 762 14.96 6.61 -23.70
CA VAL A 762 15.03 7.92 -23.04
C VAL A 762 16.17 8.75 -23.62
N SER A 763 15.97 10.07 -23.66
CA SER A 763 17.03 11.04 -23.97
C SER A 763 17.42 11.80 -22.71
N VAL A 764 18.72 12.01 -22.51
CA VAL A 764 19.26 12.81 -21.40
C VAL A 764 19.00 14.29 -21.67
N SER A 765 18.14 14.93 -20.88
CA SER A 765 17.74 16.34 -21.08
C SER A 765 18.49 17.34 -20.19
N LYS A 766 18.93 16.91 -19.01
CA LYS A 766 19.90 17.66 -18.17
C LYS A 766 20.59 16.73 -17.17
N ILE A 767 21.88 16.96 -16.94
CA ILE A 767 22.66 16.41 -15.82
C ILE A 767 22.82 17.50 -14.75
N ASP A 768 22.80 17.10 -13.47
CA ASP A 768 22.96 17.94 -12.27
C ASP A 768 23.95 17.21 -11.34
N GLU A 769 25.24 17.48 -11.56
CA GLU A 769 26.37 16.74 -10.96
C GLU A 769 26.47 16.96 -9.44
N GLU A 770 26.34 18.21 -8.98
CA GLU A 770 26.38 18.58 -7.55
C GLU A 770 25.40 17.75 -6.70
N ARG A 771 24.26 17.37 -7.28
CA ARG A 771 23.18 16.63 -6.63
C ARG A 771 23.06 15.18 -7.07
N ASN A 772 23.94 14.76 -7.97
CA ASN A 772 23.95 13.48 -8.68
C ASN A 772 22.56 13.09 -9.22
N ARG A 773 22.03 13.89 -10.16
CA ARG A 773 20.69 13.70 -10.75
C ARG A 773 20.70 13.84 -12.27
N ILE A 774 19.93 12.97 -12.92
CA ILE A 774 19.70 13.00 -14.37
C ILE A 774 18.22 13.28 -14.63
N LYS A 775 17.93 14.26 -15.48
CA LYS A 775 16.59 14.48 -16.04
C LYS A 775 16.53 13.87 -17.43
N GLN A 776 15.41 13.24 -17.75
CA GLN A 776 15.18 12.55 -19.01
C GLN A 776 13.88 13.01 -19.69
N SER A 777 13.79 12.77 -21.00
CA SER A 777 12.56 12.83 -21.80
C SER A 777 12.40 11.53 -22.61
N VAL A 778 11.17 11.20 -23.02
CA VAL A 778 10.93 10.07 -23.93
C VAL A 778 11.44 10.43 -25.34
N SER A 779 12.18 9.51 -25.98
CA SER A 779 12.54 9.64 -27.39
C SER A 779 11.34 9.32 -28.28
N GLN A 780 11.04 10.16 -29.27
CA GLN A 780 9.91 9.98 -30.21
C GLN A 780 9.98 8.70 -31.07
N SER A 781 11.05 7.91 -30.96
CA SER A 781 11.35 6.75 -31.82
C SER A 781 10.77 5.40 -31.33
N VAL A 782 9.67 5.41 -30.55
CA VAL A 782 9.06 4.19 -30.00
C VAL A 782 7.54 4.16 -30.20
N PHE A 783 7.11 3.47 -31.25
CA PHE A 783 5.80 2.82 -31.33
C PHE A 783 5.99 1.38 -31.82
N GLY A 784 6.38 0.50 -30.88
CA GLY A 784 6.59 -0.95 -31.11
C GLY A 784 5.53 -1.84 -30.46
N ALA A 785 4.64 -1.28 -29.64
CA ALA A 785 3.45 -1.99 -29.18
C ALA A 785 2.35 -1.91 -30.25
N LYS A 786 1.64 -3.01 -30.50
CA LYS A 786 0.35 -2.94 -31.21
C LYS A 786 -0.54 -1.94 -30.46
N ARG A 787 -1.29 -1.11 -31.19
CA ARG A 787 -2.48 -0.47 -30.60
C ARG A 787 -3.40 -1.60 -30.16
N PHE A 788 -3.59 -1.77 -28.85
CA PHE A 788 -4.85 -2.29 -28.37
C PHE A 788 -5.90 -1.27 -28.78
N ASP A 789 -6.96 -1.74 -29.44
CA ASP A 789 -8.02 -0.87 -29.92
C ASP A 789 -8.90 -0.46 -28.75
N THR A 790 -8.50 0.58 -28.04
CA THR A 790 -9.25 1.13 -26.91
C THR A 790 -10.44 1.93 -27.44
N SER A 791 -11.46 1.22 -27.91
CA SER A 791 -12.82 1.73 -28.12
C SER A 791 -13.51 1.97 -26.76
N VAL A 792 -12.87 2.79 -25.92
CA VAL A 792 -13.43 3.37 -24.71
C VAL A 792 -13.56 4.85 -25.02
N GLU A 793 -14.80 5.32 -25.12
CA GLU A 793 -15.06 6.71 -25.51
C GLU A 793 -14.39 7.67 -24.54
N THR A 794 -13.54 8.56 -25.07
CA THR A 794 -12.91 9.62 -24.30
C THR A 794 -13.99 10.62 -23.88
N VAL A 795 -14.64 10.38 -22.74
CA VAL A 795 -15.56 11.32 -22.11
C VAL A 795 -14.80 12.60 -21.82
N GLN A 796 -14.96 13.59 -22.70
CA GLN A 796 -14.34 14.89 -22.56
C GLN A 796 -14.82 15.51 -21.26
N ARG A 797 -13.88 15.93 -20.40
CA ARG A 797 -14.18 16.75 -19.23
C ARG A 797 -14.65 18.13 -19.68
N VAL A 798 -15.94 18.26 -19.97
CA VAL A 798 -16.60 19.55 -20.17
C VAL A 798 -16.44 20.35 -18.87
N GLY A 799 -15.77 21.50 -18.95
CA GLY A 799 -15.63 22.41 -17.82
C GLY A 799 -16.99 22.97 -17.43
N PHE A 800 -17.50 22.58 -16.26
CA PHE A 800 -18.84 22.95 -15.82
C PHE A 800 -18.85 24.31 -15.09
N ASP A 801 -18.49 25.38 -15.82
CA ASP A 801 -18.51 26.76 -15.33
C ASP A 801 -19.96 27.26 -15.20
N GLY A 802 -20.60 26.87 -14.09
CA GLY A 802 -22.00 27.17 -13.80
C GLY A 802 -22.24 28.61 -13.30
N THR A 803 -22.36 29.58 -14.21
CA THR A 803 -22.85 30.93 -13.92
C THR A 803 -24.16 31.23 -14.66
N ALA A 804 -25.26 30.63 -14.20
CA ALA A 804 -26.59 30.97 -14.66
C ALA A 804 -27.07 32.32 -14.08
N VAL A 805 -27.36 33.29 -14.94
CA VAL A 805 -28.08 34.53 -14.58
C VAL A 805 -29.47 34.48 -15.22
N TRP A 806 -30.50 34.84 -14.45
CA TRP A 806 -31.91 34.74 -14.86
C TRP A 806 -32.29 35.77 -15.94
N GLY A 807 -33.02 35.34 -16.98
CA GLY A 807 -33.16 36.11 -18.25
C GLY A 807 -34.54 36.25 -18.92
N ARG A 808 -35.63 35.73 -18.32
CA ARG A 808 -37.05 35.92 -18.72
C ARG A 808 -37.58 35.36 -20.06
N LEU A 809 -38.89 35.05 -20.00
CA LEU A 809 -39.95 35.04 -21.04
C LEU A 809 -40.12 33.85 -22.03
N ASN A 810 -41.31 33.25 -21.89
CA ASN A 810 -42.26 32.79 -22.92
C ASN A 810 -41.93 31.66 -23.91
N ARG A 811 -42.64 30.54 -23.68
CA ARG A 811 -43.52 29.81 -24.63
C ARG A 811 -43.46 30.26 -26.11
N SER A 812 -43.21 29.30 -26.99
CA SER A 812 -44.29 28.66 -27.76
C SER A 812 -43.85 27.28 -28.25
N ASP A 813 -44.82 26.39 -28.44
CA ASP A 813 -44.64 25.09 -29.07
C ASP A 813 -44.34 25.26 -30.58
N GLU A 814 -43.61 24.33 -31.18
CA GLU A 814 -44.09 23.58 -32.36
C GLU A 814 -43.15 22.45 -32.82
N GLN A 815 -43.79 21.34 -33.18
CA GLN A 815 -43.28 20.15 -33.88
C GLN A 815 -44.40 19.78 -34.89
N PRO A 816 -44.21 18.88 -35.89
CA PRO A 816 -42.98 18.25 -36.40
C PRO A 816 -42.98 18.23 -37.96
N SER A 817 -42.41 17.18 -38.58
CA SER A 817 -42.76 16.60 -39.90
C SER A 817 -42.26 17.30 -41.18
N ASP A 818 -42.09 16.64 -42.34
CA ASP A 818 -41.79 15.23 -42.74
C ASP A 818 -41.46 15.21 -44.27
N ARG A 819 -40.91 14.10 -44.79
CA ARG A 819 -40.62 13.77 -46.22
C ARG A 819 -39.48 14.55 -46.89
N ARG A 820 -38.50 13.93 -47.57
CA ARG A 820 -38.46 12.90 -48.66
C ARG A 820 -38.89 13.45 -50.04
N LEU A 821 -37.95 13.65 -50.97
CA LEU A 821 -37.72 12.73 -52.13
C LEU A 821 -36.58 13.17 -53.08
N THR A 822 -35.81 12.15 -53.50
CA THR A 822 -34.99 11.93 -54.72
C THR A 822 -34.91 12.99 -55.86
N ASN A 823 -33.67 13.36 -56.24
CA ASN A 823 -32.98 13.13 -57.54
C ASN A 823 -31.64 13.93 -57.51
N VAL A 824 -30.45 13.45 -57.88
CA VAL A 824 -29.94 12.68 -59.05
C VAL A 824 -29.80 13.53 -60.32
N GLU A 825 -28.62 14.14 -60.48
CA GLU A 825 -27.82 14.42 -61.70
C GLU A 825 -26.60 15.27 -61.22
N GLN A 826 -25.32 14.86 -61.25
CA GLN A 826 -24.40 14.36 -62.28
C GLN A 826 -23.71 15.42 -63.17
N HIS A 827 -22.45 15.73 -62.81
CA HIS A 827 -21.35 16.24 -63.67
C HIS A 827 -21.54 17.64 -64.33
N SER A 828 -20.50 18.32 -64.85
CA SER A 828 -19.07 18.00 -65.03
C SER A 828 -18.14 19.18 -64.63
N HIS A 829 -16.82 19.00 -64.77
CA HIS A 829 -15.80 20.02 -64.50
C HIS A 829 -15.67 21.10 -65.59
N ASP A 830 -15.11 22.26 -65.18
CA ASP A 830 -14.13 23.15 -65.84
C ASP A 830 -14.50 24.66 -65.68
N GLY A 831 -13.59 25.60 -65.40
CA GLY A 831 -12.15 25.50 -65.16
C GLY A 831 -11.49 26.82 -64.68
N VAL A 832 -10.19 26.72 -64.35
CA VAL A 832 -9.12 27.74 -64.14
C VAL A 832 -9.17 28.88 -65.19
N PRO A 833 -8.79 30.19 -64.96
CA PRO A 833 -7.57 30.66 -64.25
C PRO A 833 -7.51 32.03 -63.48
N LEU A 834 -6.32 32.28 -62.90
CA LEU A 834 -5.55 33.56 -62.84
C LEU A 834 -5.76 34.64 -61.74
N SER A 835 -4.68 35.43 -61.58
CA SER A 835 -4.41 36.53 -60.64
C SER A 835 -4.19 37.86 -61.43
N GLU A 836 -3.93 39.07 -60.90
CA GLU A 836 -3.59 39.58 -59.55
C GLU A 836 -3.83 41.12 -59.46
N LYS A 837 -3.79 41.72 -58.25
CA LYS A 837 -3.58 43.17 -57.92
C LYS A 837 -4.60 44.24 -58.40
N SER A 838 -5.10 45.08 -57.46
CA SER A 838 -4.81 46.55 -57.37
C SER A 838 -5.72 47.35 -56.40
N GLN A 839 -5.29 48.57 -56.04
CA GLN A 839 -5.99 49.66 -55.28
C GLN A 839 -6.08 49.45 -53.74
N HIS A 840 -5.74 50.37 -52.80
CA HIS A 840 -5.95 51.83 -52.58
C HIS A 840 -7.31 52.19 -51.90
N GLN A 841 -7.43 53.09 -50.90
CA GLN A 841 -6.46 53.86 -50.06
C GLN A 841 -7.17 54.52 -48.83
N GLN A 842 -6.38 55.17 -47.92
CA GLN A 842 -6.73 56.18 -46.87
C GLN A 842 -6.86 55.63 -45.42
N ARG A 843 -6.00 56.00 -44.44
CA ARG A 843 -5.59 57.30 -43.77
C ARG A 843 -6.52 57.61 -42.58
N GLU A 844 -6.10 58.10 -41.39
CA GLU A 844 -4.82 58.52 -40.74
C GLU A 844 -5.07 58.39 -39.18
N ARG A 845 -4.26 58.65 -38.13
CA ARG A 845 -2.99 59.32 -37.70
C ARG A 845 -2.72 58.80 -36.23
N GLN A 846 -1.77 59.16 -35.34
CA GLN A 846 -0.35 59.63 -35.19
C GLN A 846 -0.05 59.53 -33.64
N VAL A 847 1.13 59.69 -32.99
CA VAL A 847 2.56 59.99 -33.27
C VAL A 847 3.43 59.59 -32.04
N ALA A 848 4.76 59.42 -32.20
CA ALA A 848 5.84 59.47 -31.17
C ALA A 848 5.94 58.38 -30.06
N ALA A 849 7.13 58.01 -29.52
CA ALA A 849 8.52 58.12 -30.01
C ALA A 849 9.52 57.23 -29.19
N ARG A 850 10.66 56.88 -29.83
CA ARG A 850 12.09 56.77 -29.40
C ARG A 850 12.45 56.74 -27.88
N GLN A 851 13.56 56.14 -27.40
CA GLN A 851 14.84 55.73 -28.04
C GLN A 851 15.67 54.72 -27.18
N VAL A 852 16.90 54.37 -27.65
CA VAL A 852 17.98 53.60 -26.96
C VAL A 852 17.84 52.07 -26.99
N PHE A 853 18.85 51.22 -27.29
CA PHE A 853 20.05 51.28 -28.18
C PHE A 853 20.69 49.87 -28.28
N GLY A 854 21.45 49.55 -29.35
CA GLY A 854 22.49 48.48 -29.35
C GLY A 854 22.49 47.51 -30.57
N PRO A 855 23.63 47.23 -31.26
CA PRO A 855 23.60 46.85 -32.70
C PRO A 855 24.45 45.61 -33.16
N PHE A 856 24.51 45.42 -34.50
CA PHE A 856 25.30 44.46 -35.34
C PHE A 856 24.68 43.04 -35.51
N GLU A 857 24.37 42.49 -36.71
CA GLU A 857 25.14 42.22 -37.98
C GLU A 857 26.05 40.97 -37.86
N HIS A 858 26.24 40.04 -38.83
CA HIS A 858 26.03 39.96 -40.30
C HIS A 858 25.60 38.49 -40.70
N HIS A 859 24.71 38.23 -41.68
CA HIS A 859 24.92 37.87 -43.12
C HIS A 859 25.45 36.45 -43.50
N PHE A 860 25.14 36.04 -44.74
CA PHE A 860 25.34 34.72 -45.42
C PHE A 860 24.43 33.55 -44.97
N GLY A 861 23.89 32.68 -45.84
CA GLY A 861 23.65 32.79 -47.30
C GLY A 861 24.05 31.58 -48.16
N ALA A 862 23.10 31.05 -48.96
CA ALA A 862 23.27 30.17 -50.13
C ALA A 862 23.81 28.71 -49.91
N THR A 863 23.67 27.72 -50.82
CA THR A 863 22.70 27.38 -51.90
C THR A 863 23.02 25.96 -52.45
N LEU A 864 22.00 25.20 -52.93
CA LEU A 864 22.11 23.87 -53.61
C LEU A 864 22.63 22.71 -52.71
N VAL A 865 22.53 21.42 -53.06
CA VAL A 865 22.36 20.71 -54.35
C VAL A 865 21.15 19.74 -54.34
N VAL A 866 20.61 19.45 -55.54
CA VAL A 866 19.62 18.36 -55.79
C VAL A 866 20.23 17.30 -56.72
N GLN A 867 20.26 16.04 -56.26
CA GLN A 867 20.42 14.78 -57.03
C GLN A 867 19.90 13.66 -56.10
N SER A 868 18.99 12.71 -56.41
CA SER A 868 18.56 11.98 -57.61
C SER A 868 19.32 10.67 -57.89
N HIS A 869 18.57 9.64 -58.32
CA HIS A 869 18.98 8.25 -58.68
C HIS A 869 18.98 7.26 -57.49
N LEU A 870 18.15 6.19 -57.47
CA LEU A 870 17.96 5.00 -58.34
C LEU A 870 18.80 3.81 -57.85
N GLY A 871 18.18 2.65 -57.61
CA GLY A 871 18.85 1.44 -57.10
C GLY A 871 17.91 0.31 -56.64
N GLN A 872 17.34 -0.42 -57.58
CA GLN A 872 16.66 -1.73 -57.41
C GLN A 872 17.58 -2.85 -57.97
N PRO A 873 17.28 -4.17 -57.88
CA PRO A 873 16.39 -4.95 -57.00
C PRO A 873 17.08 -6.29 -56.53
N ASP A 874 16.31 -7.39 -56.39
CA ASP A 874 16.69 -8.82 -56.51
C ASP A 874 17.45 -9.54 -55.34
N ARG A 875 17.29 -10.85 -55.05
CA ARG A 875 16.33 -11.92 -55.48
C ARG A 875 16.30 -13.18 -54.55
N LEU A 876 15.14 -13.87 -54.54
CA LEU A 876 14.84 -15.34 -54.47
C LEU A 876 15.55 -16.32 -53.48
N PHE A 877 14.72 -17.04 -52.69
CA PHE A 877 14.47 -18.53 -52.65
C PHE A 877 15.54 -19.56 -53.13
N PRO A 878 15.53 -20.86 -52.66
CA PRO A 878 14.36 -21.70 -52.32
C PRO A 878 14.50 -22.70 -51.13
N VAL A 879 13.64 -23.74 -51.11
CA VAL A 879 13.41 -24.77 -50.06
C VAL A 879 13.84 -26.19 -50.52
N ALA A 880 14.28 -27.03 -49.58
CA ALA A 880 14.24 -28.52 -49.60
C ALA A 880 14.23 -29.03 -48.12
N GLU A 881 13.56 -30.09 -47.62
CA GLU A 881 13.29 -31.47 -48.10
C GLU A 881 14.52 -32.43 -48.01
N ARG A 882 14.45 -33.70 -47.57
CA ARG A 882 13.46 -34.52 -46.80
C ARG A 882 14.11 -35.90 -46.42
N LEU A 883 13.47 -36.70 -45.54
CA LEU A 883 13.69 -38.17 -45.31
C LEU A 883 15.08 -38.56 -44.71
N GLN A 884 15.38 -39.76 -44.17
CA GLN A 884 14.73 -41.09 -44.03
C GLN A 884 15.25 -41.77 -42.70
N ILE A 885 14.43 -42.24 -41.74
CA ILE A 885 13.82 -43.59 -41.51
C ILE A 885 14.72 -44.70 -40.88
N ALA A 886 14.29 -45.17 -39.68
CA ALA A 886 14.49 -46.51 -39.03
C ALA A 886 15.92 -46.98 -38.61
N THR A 887 16.15 -48.01 -37.76
CA THR A 887 15.26 -49.07 -37.17
C THR A 887 15.79 -49.58 -35.80
N SER A 888 14.93 -50.27 -35.02
CA SER A 888 15.25 -51.21 -33.88
C SER A 888 15.84 -50.60 -32.59
N VAL A 889 15.43 -50.89 -31.33
CA VAL A 889 14.59 -51.93 -30.67
C VAL A 889 15.25 -53.31 -30.48
N GLN A 890 15.42 -53.74 -29.20
CA GLN A 890 14.97 -55.05 -28.63
C GLN A 890 15.93 -55.72 -27.58
N LEU A 891 15.48 -55.82 -26.30
CA LEU A 891 15.89 -56.81 -25.25
C LEU A 891 17.38 -56.82 -24.77
N LEU A 892 17.81 -57.48 -23.67
CA LEU A 892 17.11 -58.22 -22.57
C LEU A 892 17.87 -58.04 -21.24
N VAL A 893 17.21 -58.44 -20.14
CA VAL A 893 17.77 -58.73 -18.80
C VAL A 893 18.49 -60.09 -18.83
N ASP A 894 19.65 -60.24 -18.19
CA ASP A 894 19.85 -61.36 -17.23
C ASP A 894 21.07 -61.31 -16.29
N GLN A 895 20.96 -62.13 -15.25
CA GLN A 895 21.89 -62.63 -14.21
C GLN A 895 23.41 -62.40 -14.43
N ALA A 896 24.22 -61.89 -13.49
CA ALA A 896 24.46 -62.24 -12.07
C ALA A 896 25.41 -63.45 -11.83
N GLN A 897 26.56 -63.23 -11.16
CA GLN A 897 27.18 -64.19 -10.21
C GLN A 897 28.28 -63.58 -9.31
N GLU A 898 28.39 -64.16 -8.12
CA GLU A 898 29.42 -64.02 -7.05
C GLU A 898 30.63 -64.96 -7.33
N PRO A 899 31.66 -65.22 -6.48
CA PRO A 899 31.88 -64.96 -5.03
C PRO A 899 33.25 -64.26 -4.72
N ASP A 900 33.84 -64.12 -3.52
CA ASP A 900 34.04 -64.94 -2.28
C ASP A 900 34.35 -64.00 -1.07
N ALA A 901 34.31 -64.35 0.23
CA ALA A 901 33.77 -65.50 0.99
C ALA A 901 33.73 -65.19 2.52
N VAL A 902 32.80 -65.82 3.26
CA VAL A 902 32.92 -66.60 4.54
C VAL A 902 33.90 -66.05 5.63
N GLU A 903 33.56 -65.91 6.93
CA GLU A 903 33.22 -67.03 7.84
C GLU A 903 32.57 -66.67 9.21
N GLN A 904 31.52 -67.42 9.63
CA GLN A 904 31.07 -67.83 11.01
C GLN A 904 30.85 -66.76 12.14
N THR A 905 30.00 -66.94 13.18
CA THR A 905 29.02 -67.94 13.70
C THR A 905 28.08 -67.21 14.72
N SER A 906 26.96 -67.70 15.29
CA SER A 906 26.06 -68.87 15.10
C SER A 906 24.73 -68.69 15.88
N GLY A 907 23.61 -69.17 15.33
CA GLY A 907 22.35 -69.49 16.06
C GLY A 907 21.45 -68.30 16.48
N GLY A 908 20.11 -68.44 16.53
CA GLY A 908 19.26 -69.56 16.12
C GLY A 908 17.76 -69.23 16.32
N ASP A 909 16.93 -69.52 15.32
CA ASP A 909 15.46 -69.31 15.29
C ASP A 909 14.71 -70.48 15.98
N PRO A 910 13.43 -70.35 16.44
CA PRO A 910 12.30 -70.39 15.48
C PRO A 910 10.93 -69.73 15.87
N ILE A 911 10.27 -69.15 14.86
CA ILE A 911 8.86 -69.39 14.43
C ILE A 911 7.69 -69.21 15.45
N GLY A 912 7.01 -68.05 15.37
CA GLY A 912 5.68 -67.92 14.71
C GLY A 912 4.34 -68.19 15.45
N ARG A 913 3.27 -67.53 14.94
CA ARG A 913 1.81 -67.77 15.14
C ARG A 913 1.24 -67.48 16.55
N ASP A 914 -0.06 -67.29 16.78
CA ASP A 914 -1.22 -66.76 16.00
C ASP A 914 -2.33 -66.40 17.02
N GLU A 915 -3.51 -65.91 16.55
CA GLU A 915 -4.79 -65.89 17.29
C GLU A 915 -4.85 -65.04 18.59
N LEU A 916 -5.99 -64.78 19.22
CA LEU A 916 -7.33 -64.31 18.86
C LEU A 916 -8.00 -63.97 20.22
N ASP A 917 -9.05 -63.15 20.21
CA ASP A 917 -10.08 -62.99 21.25
C ASP A 917 -9.77 -63.19 22.76
N ARG A 918 -9.93 -62.09 23.51
CA ARG A 918 -10.87 -62.09 24.66
C ARG A 918 -11.81 -60.89 24.61
N ALA A 919 -13.11 -61.18 24.73
CA ALA A 919 -14.21 -60.21 24.66
C ALA A 919 -14.95 -60.07 26.02
N ALA A 920 -16.07 -59.34 26.02
CA ALA A 920 -16.94 -59.00 27.16
C ALA A 920 -16.32 -58.01 28.19
N THR A 921 -16.82 -56.80 28.48
CA THR A 921 -18.17 -56.16 28.49
C THR A 921 -18.94 -56.25 29.82
N ALA A 922 -18.88 -55.17 30.62
CA ALA A 922 -19.97 -54.61 31.42
C ALA A 922 -19.55 -53.20 31.91
N GLY A 923 -20.41 -52.18 32.05
CA GLY A 923 -21.84 -52.08 31.72
C GLY A 923 -22.27 -50.61 31.52
N ARG A 924 -23.55 -50.37 31.16
CA ARG A 924 -24.08 -49.02 30.85
C ARG A 924 -25.15 -48.55 31.84
N ARG A 925 -25.13 -47.26 32.17
CA ARG A 925 -26.31 -46.37 32.38
C ARG A 925 -25.96 -45.03 31.69
N MET A 926 -26.77 -44.49 30.77
CA MET A 926 -28.08 -43.83 30.95
C MET A 926 -27.93 -42.57 31.84
N ALA A 927 -28.27 -41.34 31.39
CA ALA A 927 -28.89 -40.91 30.13
C ALA A 927 -28.45 -39.49 29.67
N VAL A 928 -29.14 -38.95 28.65
CA VAL A 928 -28.79 -37.75 27.85
C VAL A 928 -29.50 -36.49 28.38
N VAL A 929 -28.92 -35.28 28.19
CA VAL A 929 -29.56 -34.04 27.64
C VAL A 929 -28.73 -32.76 27.89
N SER A 930 -28.65 -31.92 26.84
CA SER A 930 -28.17 -30.51 26.68
C SER A 930 -27.60 -29.67 27.84
N GLY A 931 -26.68 -28.75 27.50
CA GLY A 931 -26.47 -27.51 28.26
C GLY A 931 -25.38 -26.59 27.67
N GLN A 932 -25.69 -25.31 27.46
CA GLN A 932 -24.70 -24.27 27.12
C GLN A 932 -24.17 -23.59 28.39
N GLN A 933 -22.87 -23.30 28.44
CA GLN A 933 -22.27 -22.10 29.05
C GLN A 933 -20.84 -21.98 28.48
N ALA A 934 -20.43 -20.92 27.75
CA ALA A 934 -20.53 -19.47 28.00
C ALA A 934 -19.49 -18.96 29.02
N SER A 935 -18.24 -18.79 28.57
CA SER A 935 -17.23 -17.98 29.25
C SER A 935 -17.40 -16.51 28.87
N LEU A 936 -17.98 -15.72 29.77
CA LEU A 936 -18.09 -14.27 29.66
C LEU A 936 -16.74 -13.62 29.96
N GLU A 937 -16.25 -12.77 29.07
CA GLU A 937 -15.54 -11.54 29.46
C GLU A 937 -16.12 -10.36 28.67
N THR A 938 -16.87 -9.52 29.37
CA THR A 938 -17.30 -8.20 28.88
C THR A 938 -16.90 -7.17 29.92
N VAL A 939 -16.36 -6.06 29.44
CA VAL A 939 -15.86 -4.95 30.26
C VAL A 939 -16.93 -4.45 31.22
N PHE A 940 -16.56 -4.28 32.50
CA PHE A 940 -17.20 -3.29 33.35
C PHE A 940 -16.18 -2.28 33.86
N VAL A 941 -16.33 -1.04 33.42
CA VAL A 941 -15.92 0.14 34.18
C VAL A 941 -17.15 0.57 34.96
N VAL A 942 -17.06 0.67 36.28
CA VAL A 942 -18.05 1.36 37.12
C VAL A 942 -17.31 2.29 38.06
N GLY A 943 -17.77 3.53 38.14
CA GLY A 943 -17.31 4.52 39.11
C GLY A 943 -18.46 5.39 39.58
N VAL A 944 -18.73 5.33 40.88
CA VAL A 944 -19.58 6.22 41.71
C VAL A 944 -18.85 6.22 43.06
N GLY A 945 -18.57 7.32 43.78
CA GLY A 945 -19.42 8.45 44.15
C GLY A 945 -20.10 8.12 45.51
N VAL A 946 -20.26 9.00 46.50
CA VAL A 946 -20.02 10.46 46.60
C VAL A 946 -19.78 10.85 48.07
N GLY A 947 -19.00 11.91 48.35
CA GLY A 947 -18.99 12.66 49.63
C GLY A 947 -17.90 12.27 50.66
N GLY A 948 -17.43 13.16 51.54
CA GLY A 948 -17.68 14.61 51.63
C GLY A 948 -17.17 15.28 52.93
N ILE A 949 -17.17 16.63 52.95
CA ILE A 949 -17.03 17.55 54.12
C ILE A 949 -15.61 17.75 54.72
N GLY A 950 -15.22 19.04 54.84
CA GLY A 950 -14.19 19.57 55.76
C GLY A 950 -12.73 19.59 55.26
N GLY A 951 -11.92 20.64 55.51
CA GLY A 951 -12.22 21.98 56.03
C GLY A 951 -10.97 22.76 56.52
N PHE A 952 -10.86 24.05 56.17
CA PHE A 952 -9.90 25.07 56.66
C PHE A 952 -8.38 24.86 56.45
N GLY A 953 -7.62 25.96 56.51
CA GLY A 953 -6.15 25.97 56.66
C GLY A 953 -5.36 26.84 55.67
N GLN A 954 -5.09 28.11 56.01
CA GLN A 954 -4.01 28.87 55.39
C GLN A 954 -2.67 28.56 56.11
N GLN A 955 -1.56 28.45 55.38
CA GLN A 955 -0.44 29.41 55.39
C GLN A 955 0.80 28.86 54.62
N GLN A 956 1.80 29.71 54.43
CA GLN A 956 3.04 29.44 53.68
C GLN A 956 4.05 28.66 54.53
N PHE A 957 4.93 27.85 53.90
CA PHE A 957 6.39 27.92 54.10
C PHE A 957 7.16 27.03 53.10
N HIS A 958 8.46 27.30 52.90
CA HIS A 958 9.35 26.49 52.05
C HIS A 958 9.68 25.11 52.66
N ARG A 959 9.84 24.06 51.81
CA ARG A 959 11.16 23.39 51.63
C ARG A 959 11.20 22.29 50.55
N ARG A 960 12.41 22.13 50.01
CA ARG A 960 13.06 20.98 49.35
C ARG A 960 12.22 19.70 49.14
N VAL A 961 12.16 19.27 47.87
CA VAL A 961 12.03 17.84 47.53
C VAL A 961 13.27 17.09 48.03
N ARG A 962 13.07 15.97 48.72
CA ARG A 962 14.09 14.91 48.91
C ARG A 962 13.59 13.66 48.20
N LEU A 963 14.46 13.03 47.41
CA LEU A 963 14.34 11.61 47.08
C LEU A 963 15.08 10.82 48.17
N THR A 964 14.51 9.71 48.62
CA THR A 964 15.13 8.80 49.59
C THR A 964 15.01 7.38 49.08
N GLU A 965 16.13 6.82 48.64
CA GLU A 965 16.29 5.38 48.51
C GLU A 965 16.63 4.79 49.89
N GLN A 966 16.02 3.65 50.24
CA GLN A 966 16.59 2.74 51.24
C GLN A 966 16.39 1.30 50.78
N HIS A 967 17.48 0.52 50.80
CA HIS A 967 17.44 -0.93 50.77
C HIS A 967 17.07 -1.47 52.15
N GLN A 968 16.51 -2.69 52.18
CA GLN A 968 16.78 -3.63 53.26
C GLN A 968 17.28 -4.95 52.67
N ARG A 969 18.36 -5.48 53.27
CA ARG A 969 18.78 -6.89 53.15
C ARG A 969 18.21 -7.68 54.32
N GLY A 970 18.05 -8.98 54.14
CA GLY A 970 17.80 -9.92 55.22
C GLY A 970 18.32 -11.30 54.85
N ASP A 971 19.50 -11.66 55.35
CA ASP A 971 20.01 -13.03 55.36
C ASP A 971 19.45 -13.79 56.58
N VAL A 972 19.41 -15.14 56.52
CA VAL A 972 19.95 -16.05 57.56
C VAL A 972 19.76 -17.52 57.13
N VAL A 973 20.62 -18.41 57.65
CA VAL A 973 20.84 -19.80 57.22
C VAL A 973 20.51 -20.80 58.33
N ALA A 974 19.80 -21.92 58.03
CA ALA A 974 19.88 -23.25 58.69
C ALA A 974 18.72 -24.20 58.26
N ARG A 975 18.78 -25.55 58.33
CA ARG A 975 19.87 -26.57 58.40
C ARG A 975 19.27 -27.98 58.11
N LEU A 976 20.09 -28.88 57.55
CA LEU A 976 20.09 -30.37 57.74
C LEU A 976 18.84 -31.24 57.43
N ALA A 977 18.86 -31.95 56.28
CA ALA A 977 19.06 -33.42 56.10
C ALA A 977 18.16 -34.49 56.84
N PRO A 978 18.25 -35.81 56.53
CA PRO A 978 18.10 -36.49 55.21
C PRO A 978 17.33 -37.85 55.27
N THR A 979 17.02 -38.46 54.10
CA THR A 979 16.96 -39.95 53.78
C THR A 979 16.38 -40.09 52.34
N SER A 980 17.05 -40.60 51.29
CA SER A 980 17.67 -41.92 50.98
C SER A 980 16.66 -43.02 50.61
N GLY A 981 16.73 -43.75 49.48
CA GLY A 981 17.65 -43.78 48.31
C GLY A 981 16.95 -44.50 47.13
N ALA A 982 17.58 -44.95 46.03
CA ALA A 982 18.97 -44.97 45.57
C ALA A 982 18.99 -44.98 44.00
N GLN A 983 19.93 -44.31 43.32
CA GLN A 983 21.10 -44.86 42.58
C GLN A 983 20.81 -45.68 41.28
N ALA A 984 21.65 -45.67 40.22
CA ALA A 984 22.73 -44.76 39.78
C ALA A 984 23.22 -45.15 38.34
N GLN A 985 24.16 -44.37 37.78
CA GLN A 985 25.03 -44.67 36.60
C GLN A 985 24.32 -44.62 35.21
N THR A 986 24.96 -44.26 34.08
CA THR A 986 26.41 -44.10 33.80
C THR A 986 26.76 -42.90 32.88
N ALA A 987 28.03 -42.48 32.99
CA ALA A 987 28.92 -41.67 32.13
C ALA A 987 28.77 -41.77 30.58
N ALA A 988 29.37 -40.91 29.72
CA ALA A 988 30.00 -39.57 29.82
C ALA A 988 30.43 -39.06 28.41
N GLN A 989 31.39 -38.11 28.36
CA GLN A 989 32.13 -37.54 27.21
C GLN A 989 31.50 -36.38 26.40
N ARG A 990 31.96 -35.16 26.71
CA ARG A 990 32.40 -34.12 25.74
C ARG A 990 33.18 -33.02 26.48
N SER A 991 34.16 -32.41 25.82
CA SER A 991 35.03 -31.35 26.34
C SER A 991 35.49 -30.43 25.19
N PRO A 992 36.17 -29.31 25.48
CA PRO A 992 35.92 -28.33 26.54
C PRO A 992 35.49 -26.97 25.96
N PHE A 993 34.93 -26.07 26.79
CA PHE A 993 34.70 -24.68 26.40
C PHE A 993 35.97 -23.83 26.61
N ASP A 994 36.18 -22.84 25.74
CA ASP A 994 37.37 -21.97 25.74
C ASP A 994 37.37 -21.01 26.94
N SER A 995 38.38 -21.14 27.81
CA SER A 995 38.54 -20.31 29.02
C SER A 995 38.89 -18.85 28.70
N SER A 996 39.41 -18.55 27.51
CA SER A 996 39.74 -17.18 27.10
C SER A 996 38.51 -16.31 26.88
N GLU A 997 37.37 -16.91 26.49
CA GLU A 997 36.13 -16.15 26.29
C GLU A 997 35.48 -15.76 27.61
N LEU A 998 35.57 -16.61 28.64
CA LEU A 998 35.09 -16.29 29.98
C LEU A 998 35.86 -15.09 30.57
N ALA A 999 37.20 -15.14 30.50
CA ALA A 999 38.07 -14.06 30.95
C ALA A 999 37.80 -12.73 30.22
N ARG A 1000 37.58 -12.76 28.89
CA ARG A 1000 37.17 -11.57 28.13
C ARG A 1000 35.84 -10.99 28.60
N ARG A 1001 34.84 -11.84 28.88
CA ARG A 1001 33.53 -11.39 29.38
C ARG A 1001 33.64 -10.74 30.76
N GLU A 1002 34.44 -11.30 31.67
CA GLU A 1002 34.69 -10.69 32.99
C GLU A 1002 35.45 -9.36 32.88
N GLN A 1003 36.47 -9.26 32.01
CA GLN A 1003 37.22 -8.04 31.77
C GLN A 1003 36.34 -6.90 31.20
N ILE A 1004 35.38 -7.22 30.32
CA ILE A 1004 34.37 -6.27 29.82
C ILE A 1004 33.46 -5.80 30.98
N VAL A 1005 32.96 -6.72 31.82
CA VAL A 1005 32.08 -6.38 32.96
C VAL A 1005 32.79 -5.48 33.96
N GLU A 1006 34.06 -5.72 34.27
CA GLU A 1006 34.81 -4.86 35.20
C GLU A 1006 35.18 -3.51 34.58
N THR A 1007 35.45 -3.44 33.27
CA THR A 1007 35.63 -2.17 32.55
C THR A 1007 34.37 -1.29 32.62
N VAL A 1008 33.17 -1.90 32.50
CA VAL A 1008 31.89 -1.19 32.66
C VAL A 1008 31.69 -0.72 34.10
N ARG A 1009 32.03 -1.53 35.11
CA ARG A 1009 31.96 -1.13 36.53
C ARG A 1009 32.92 0.00 36.89
N GLN A 1010 34.13 -0.02 36.36
CA GLN A 1010 35.09 1.08 36.54
C GLN A 1010 34.60 2.37 35.86
N SER A 1011 33.98 2.25 34.69
CA SER A 1011 33.35 3.38 33.99
C SER A 1011 32.22 4.00 34.82
N ASP A 1012 31.31 3.19 35.38
CA ASP A 1012 30.21 3.68 36.23
C ASP A 1012 30.73 4.33 37.53
N ARG A 1013 31.76 3.75 38.17
CA ARG A 1013 32.45 4.38 39.33
C ARG A 1013 33.05 5.74 38.98
N LEU A 1014 33.71 5.87 37.83
CA LEU A 1014 34.31 7.14 37.39
C LEU A 1014 33.25 8.20 37.03
N VAL A 1015 32.11 7.78 36.48
CA VAL A 1015 30.97 8.68 36.25
C VAL A 1015 30.37 9.15 37.57
N ARG A 1016 30.14 8.26 38.54
CA ARG A 1016 29.64 8.63 39.89
C ARG A 1016 30.58 9.58 40.61
N GLN A 1017 31.88 9.27 40.69
CA GLN A 1017 32.87 10.14 41.32
C GLN A 1017 33.02 11.52 40.65
N ARG A 1018 32.74 11.64 39.34
CA ARG A 1018 32.64 12.94 38.67
C ARG A 1018 31.33 13.67 38.97
N PHE A 1019 30.23 12.94 39.13
CA PHE A 1019 28.93 13.53 39.49
C PHE A 1019 28.90 14.03 40.93
N GLU A 1020 29.52 13.28 41.86
CA GLU A 1020 29.65 13.63 43.28
C GLU A 1020 30.48 14.92 43.47
N ARG A 1021 31.66 15.01 42.84
CA ARG A 1021 32.48 16.24 42.88
C ARG A 1021 31.82 17.48 42.26
N VAL A 1022 30.82 17.30 41.39
CA VAL A 1022 30.05 18.40 40.78
C VAL A 1022 28.86 18.83 41.66
N LEU A 1023 28.61 18.14 42.78
CA LEU A 1023 27.55 18.43 43.73
C LEU A 1023 28.05 18.96 45.10
N ASP A 1024 29.33 18.74 45.43
CA ASP A 1024 29.93 19.25 46.67
C ASP A 1024 30.36 20.74 46.57
N ASP A 1025 30.78 21.21 45.39
CA ASP A 1025 31.14 22.62 45.18
C ASP A 1025 29.90 23.53 45.08
N GLY A 1026 29.67 24.32 46.13
CA GLY A 1026 28.55 25.27 46.23
C GLY A 1026 28.63 26.46 45.24
N PRO A 1027 27.51 27.13 44.96
CA PRO A 1027 27.39 27.97 43.75
C PRO A 1027 27.88 29.41 43.95
N GLU A 1028 29.07 29.75 43.45
CA GLU A 1028 29.39 31.15 43.12
C GLU A 1028 30.46 31.31 42.02
N ILE A 1029 30.41 32.47 41.35
CA ILE A 1029 31.41 33.05 40.42
C ILE A 1029 31.51 32.48 38.97
N HIS A 1030 31.63 33.42 38.04
CA HIS A 1030 31.68 33.26 36.58
C HIS A 1030 32.92 32.52 36.05
N PHE A 1031 32.77 31.82 34.91
CA PHE A 1031 33.90 31.43 34.06
C PHE A 1031 33.62 31.63 32.55
N PRO A 1032 34.23 32.66 31.92
CA PRO A 1032 34.33 32.79 30.47
C PRO A 1032 35.75 32.42 29.97
N LEU A 1033 36.37 31.34 30.50
CA LEU A 1033 37.79 31.05 30.21
C LEU A 1033 38.21 29.55 30.26
N PHE A 1034 37.28 28.60 30.05
CA PHE A 1034 37.58 27.15 30.12
C PHE A 1034 37.29 26.36 28.82
N ALA A 1035 37.42 27.01 27.67
CA ALA A 1035 36.98 26.49 26.38
C ALA A 1035 38.10 25.99 25.43
N GLN A 1036 39.30 25.68 25.94
CA GLN A 1036 40.49 25.50 25.09
C GLN A 1036 41.36 24.24 25.36
N GLN A 1037 40.97 23.31 26.25
CA GLN A 1037 41.80 22.14 26.61
C GLN A 1037 41.09 20.78 26.67
N LEU A 1038 39.91 20.61 26.05
CA LEU A 1038 39.30 19.29 25.81
C LEU A 1038 38.89 19.13 24.33
N GLY A 1039 39.90 19.08 23.47
CA GLY A 1039 39.78 18.83 22.04
C GLY A 1039 40.77 17.77 21.56
N ASN A 1040 40.51 16.50 21.92
CA ASN A 1040 41.00 15.27 21.29
C ASN A 1040 40.09 14.12 21.77
#